data_AF-A0A7J6MIK1-F1
#
_entry.id   AF-A0A7J6MIK1-F1
#
_cell.length_a   1.000
_cell.length_b   1.000
_cell.length_c   1.000
_cell.angle_alpha   90.00
_cell.angle_beta   90.00
_cell.angle_gamma   90.00
#
_symmetry.space_group_name_H-M   'P 1'
#
loop_
_entity.id
_entity.type
_entity.pdbx_description
1 polymer ?
#
loop_
_entity_poly.entity_id
_entity_poly.type
_entity_poly.pdbx_seq_one_letter_code
_entity_poly.pdbx_strand_id
1 'polypeptide(L)'
;MSSSSSTPSPAADVEDSRPALVVPKVKAPPIFPIFERWAVLVFSLALCIFSACSLFTLNLSWAYQPNEKGYEVPLANCPAFSESFSINHATAPSGPTCKLEIIENGWNEMVMYNSSIYPLPNNTPIDQSLNNCRMPQNGEQNYECFPQYECHQACRRVDDSEKYYLGECPDPAVLPEIGNDVMRPGIPKCQVKLSPNSPWETLFCKDVHTLSYCSSKYDVTPSNILGMRGIILAGMLIAVIWFFAEWVLWYVDLNLRKEKAEGMARMARELPQKRMYLRQQVEGHWKDEYNNAVASPEDSASGSSVCVVPAMDEEEYEGMSESDMNNYMSRDPAMRFESETWKRRLSQWKACKAAAKRRHRIRQLFYVAGLNIFFLLLLVATLYIVLYYSPQNILASNRSVADDLYGEVSIWNAHSWLDVLIFIDVLLDTFLFLIACVFVKWPRAPVYTRHVQDVVAKKKQHEGRDGSDRTSDGDVKPQMLYIGEDGIPSPLSDDFLSDGASSSESASEETVMKQTLAYDCCLMIACHLSAMTEERYETFTSTLRAALMVFPPSHIFVCDNGGTSHPEDETEWATQQVHPDINYVYIPEGNKTFAFYWVNKYWIPYLAQNGRIPDFKYSVMIDDDVPLPADLYIPHEQLRANPNIKAVHFPITATTPDGKPGMLVKMQDVEYKMAAVHKLFQAKMARSLSCHGAVSLWDREALDEVLYEHDTVFNGEDMYMGLTLLRKRDESTIISCAQTIVPTYAPDTWPVLFRQRVKSWDLTSHKKTFTYLWEVINPRSFCHGASLVLKPYFLQELLCILLDWLRAFLLCGLLFRDWLGLILMTLVFTALLYVQVFIFEVFVLRDRHDLRSGVIDFILFPWYRLQSLLFRICALCQNLLVYSHQRKNVKIGVRERKIHDIPPTPPHPDVDWFTVWENDEQDTRAQ
;
A
#
# COMPACT_ATOMS: atom_id res chain seq x y z
N MET A 1 52.13 67.51 2.13
CA MET A 1 53.15 66.50 1.79
C MET A 1 52.44 65.16 1.65
N SER A 2 52.55 64.54 0.45
CA SER A 2 52.21 63.15 0.02
C SER A 2 50.92 62.49 0.54
N SER A 3 49.86 62.18 -0.21
CA SER A 3 49.62 61.41 -1.47
C SER A 3 49.76 59.87 -1.37
N SER A 4 48.73 59.16 -1.90
CA SER A 4 48.52 57.71 -2.18
C SER A 4 47.79 56.91 -1.10
N SER A 5 46.75 56.08 -1.32
CA SER A 5 45.98 55.60 -2.49
C SER A 5 44.88 54.63 -2.00
N SER A 6 43.65 54.62 -2.56
CA SER A 6 42.85 53.40 -2.84
C SER A 6 41.43 53.74 -3.34
N THR A 7 41.16 53.35 -4.58
CA THR A 7 39.93 52.82 -5.22
C THR A 7 38.55 53.06 -4.59
N PRO A 8 37.52 53.47 -5.36
CA PRO A 8 36.12 53.42 -4.93
C PRO A 8 35.56 51.99 -5.01
N SER A 9 35.01 51.50 -3.89
CA SER A 9 34.22 50.26 -3.84
C SER A 9 32.86 50.44 -4.55
N PRO A 10 32.26 49.36 -5.08
CA PRO A 10 30.98 49.40 -5.76
C PRO A 10 29.86 49.74 -4.76
N ALA A 11 28.86 50.48 -5.24
CA ALA A 11 27.65 50.78 -4.49
C ALA A 11 27.03 49.49 -3.93
N ALA A 12 26.81 49.48 -2.62
CA ALA A 12 26.08 48.42 -1.94
C ALA A 12 24.64 48.37 -2.48
N ASP A 13 24.20 47.14 -2.72
CA ASP A 13 22.85 46.78 -3.11
C ASP A 13 21.81 47.51 -2.25
N VAL A 14 20.84 48.11 -2.93
CA VAL A 14 19.60 48.60 -2.31
C VAL A 14 18.84 47.36 -1.86
N GLU A 15 19.04 47.01 -0.59
CA GLU A 15 18.34 45.94 0.09
C GLU A 15 16.82 46.23 0.05
N ASP A 16 16.11 45.31 -0.60
CA ASP A 16 14.68 45.32 -0.89
C ASP A 16 13.88 45.38 0.42
N SER A 17 13.42 46.58 0.80
CA SER A 17 12.60 46.83 1.98
C SER A 17 11.17 46.32 1.77
N ARG A 18 10.99 45.00 1.64
CA ARG A 18 9.67 44.36 1.68
C ARG A 18 9.30 44.09 3.14
N PRO A 19 8.10 44.46 3.60
CA PRO A 19 7.66 44.12 4.95
C PRO A 19 7.66 42.59 5.14
N ALA A 20 8.15 42.14 6.30
CA ALA A 20 8.25 40.73 6.63
C ALA A 20 6.87 40.04 6.56
N LEU A 21 6.83 38.84 5.95
CA LEU A 21 5.62 38.04 5.82
C LEU A 21 5.13 37.63 7.22
N VAL A 22 3.94 38.11 7.62
CA VAL A 22 3.34 37.72 8.90
C VAL A 22 2.61 36.39 8.71
N VAL A 23 3.31 35.30 8.99
CA VAL A 23 2.69 33.96 8.98
C VAL A 23 1.83 33.80 10.23
N PRO A 24 0.52 33.50 10.10
CA PRO A 24 -0.32 33.27 11.26
C PRO A 24 0.22 32.10 12.07
N LYS A 25 0.23 32.24 13.41
CA LYS A 25 0.66 31.16 14.30
C LYS A 25 -0.19 29.92 14.04
N VAL A 26 0.45 28.87 13.53
CA VAL A 26 -0.23 27.61 13.20
C VAL A 26 -0.65 26.93 14.48
N LYS A 27 -1.96 26.74 14.64
CA LYS A 27 -2.50 25.95 15.74
C LYS A 27 -2.07 24.50 15.53
N ALA A 28 -1.26 23.99 16.45
CA ALA A 28 -0.85 22.59 16.42
C ALA A 28 -2.09 21.67 16.36
N PRO A 29 -2.01 20.54 15.64
CA PRO A 29 -3.08 19.55 15.70
C PRO A 29 -3.34 19.17 17.16
N PRO A 30 -4.61 18.99 17.56
CA PRO A 30 -4.91 18.61 18.93
C PRO A 30 -4.17 17.29 19.25
N ILE A 31 -3.51 17.25 20.40
CA ILE A 31 -2.77 16.08 20.87
C ILE A 31 -3.73 15.09 21.57
N PHE A 32 -4.84 15.58 22.13
CA PHE A 32 -5.85 14.76 22.81
C PHE A 32 -6.33 13.52 22.01
N PRO A 33 -6.60 13.60 20.69
CA PRO A 33 -6.97 12.43 19.89
C PRO A 33 -5.92 11.31 19.88
N ILE A 34 -4.62 11.62 20.06
CA ILE A 34 -3.56 10.61 20.15
C ILE A 34 -3.78 9.77 21.40
N PHE A 35 -3.95 10.42 22.55
CA PHE A 35 -4.21 9.75 23.83
C PHE A 35 -5.56 9.03 23.83
N GLU A 36 -6.59 9.61 23.21
CA GLU A 36 -7.91 8.98 23.07
C GLU A 36 -7.81 7.66 22.28
N ARG A 37 -7.22 7.68 21.08
CA ARG A 37 -7.08 6.48 20.25
C ARG A 37 -6.16 5.45 20.87
N TRP A 38 -5.08 5.90 21.52
CA TRP A 38 -4.19 5.01 22.25
C TRP A 38 -4.90 4.34 23.43
N ALA A 39 -5.69 5.10 24.21
CA ALA A 39 -6.50 4.55 25.30
C ALA A 39 -7.55 3.56 24.78
N VAL A 40 -8.22 3.87 23.67
CA VAL A 40 -9.16 2.95 22.99
C VAL A 40 -8.45 1.66 22.58
N LEU A 41 -7.27 1.76 21.94
CA LEU A 41 -6.48 0.60 21.54
C LEU A 41 -6.07 -0.26 22.75
N VAL A 42 -5.52 0.36 23.79
CA VAL A 42 -5.10 -0.34 25.02
C VAL A 42 -6.29 -1.03 25.67
N PHE A 43 -7.41 -0.33 25.82
CA PHE A 43 -8.62 -0.91 26.40
C PHE A 43 -9.19 -2.05 25.55
N SER A 44 -9.28 -1.88 24.24
CA SER A 44 -9.74 -2.93 23.32
C SER A 44 -8.83 -4.14 23.33
N LEU A 45 -7.50 -3.96 23.29
CA LEU A 45 -6.55 -5.06 23.39
C LEU A 45 -6.65 -5.76 24.74
N ALA A 46 -6.71 -5.02 25.85
CA ALA A 46 -6.86 -5.60 27.18
C ALA A 46 -8.15 -6.43 27.29
N LEU A 47 -9.28 -5.89 26.80
CA LEU A 47 -10.57 -6.60 26.77
C LEU A 47 -10.50 -7.87 25.92
N CYS A 48 -9.87 -7.81 24.73
CA CYS A 48 -9.76 -8.96 23.86
C CYS A 48 -8.80 -10.03 24.41
N ILE A 49 -7.66 -9.62 24.97
CA ILE A 49 -6.71 -10.52 25.63
C ILE A 49 -7.39 -11.18 26.83
N PHE A 50 -8.05 -10.40 27.68
CA PHE A 50 -8.80 -10.93 28.80
C PHE A 50 -9.88 -11.92 28.35
N SER A 51 -10.63 -11.59 27.30
CA SER A 51 -11.67 -12.46 26.76
C SER A 51 -11.10 -13.74 26.15
N ALA A 52 -10.00 -13.66 25.39
CA ALA A 52 -9.35 -14.81 24.77
C ALA A 52 -8.71 -15.73 25.81
N CYS A 53 -7.98 -15.16 26.78
CA CYS A 53 -7.47 -15.91 27.93
C CYS A 53 -8.62 -16.53 28.69
N SER A 54 -9.69 -15.77 29.00
CA SER A 54 -10.88 -16.27 29.68
C SER A 54 -11.51 -17.45 28.93
N LEU A 55 -11.74 -17.34 27.62
CA LEU A 55 -12.27 -18.43 26.78
C LEU A 55 -11.36 -19.66 26.76
N PHE A 56 -10.04 -19.46 26.65
CA PHE A 56 -9.05 -20.54 26.73
C PHE A 56 -9.10 -21.24 28.09
N THR A 57 -9.28 -20.46 29.14
CA THR A 57 -9.43 -20.92 30.52
C THR A 57 -10.87 -21.26 30.93
N LEU A 58 -11.90 -21.14 30.10
CA LEU A 58 -13.22 -21.68 30.47
C LEU A 58 -13.16 -23.22 30.57
N ASN A 59 -12.08 -23.81 30.05
CA ASN A 59 -11.65 -25.18 30.27
C ASN A 59 -10.55 -25.34 31.35
N LEU A 60 -10.11 -24.26 32.05
CA LEU A 60 -9.00 -24.25 33.03
C LEU A 60 -9.31 -23.30 34.22
N SER A 61 -9.34 -23.79 35.46
CA SER A 61 -9.60 -22.99 36.66
C SER A 61 -8.52 -21.90 36.92
N TRP A 62 -8.92 -20.62 37.03
CA TRP A 62 -8.01 -19.51 37.41
C TRP A 62 -7.56 -19.61 38.88
N ALA A 63 -6.29 -19.30 39.13
CA ALA A 63 -5.74 -19.17 40.48
C ALA A 63 -5.97 -17.77 41.08
N TYR A 64 -6.49 -17.75 42.32
CA TYR A 64 -6.54 -16.57 43.19
C TYR A 64 -5.65 -16.84 44.40
N GLN A 65 -4.70 -15.94 44.70
CA GLN A 65 -3.94 -16.01 45.95
C GLN A 65 -4.74 -15.29 47.04
N PRO A 66 -5.16 -15.95 48.13
CA PRO A 66 -5.78 -15.25 49.25
C PRO A 66 -4.68 -14.59 50.10
N ASN A 67 -4.83 -13.29 50.37
CA ASN A 67 -4.09 -12.61 51.43
C ASN A 67 -5.08 -11.96 52.42
N GLU A 68 -4.66 -11.76 53.67
CA GLU A 68 -5.53 -11.43 54.82
C GLU A 68 -6.35 -10.11 54.70
N LYS A 69 -6.23 -9.34 53.62
CA LYS A 69 -6.95 -8.06 53.43
C LYS A 69 -7.61 -7.85 52.05
N GLY A 70 -7.96 -8.93 51.35
CA GLY A 70 -8.79 -8.85 50.14
C GLY A 70 -8.08 -9.29 48.85
N TYR A 71 -8.89 -9.68 47.88
CA TYR A 71 -8.48 -10.31 46.62
C TYR A 71 -7.59 -9.39 45.78
N GLU A 72 -6.41 -9.87 45.40
CA GLU A 72 -5.57 -9.25 44.36
C GLU A 72 -5.44 -10.15 43.11
N VAL A 73 -5.06 -9.45 42.03
CA VAL A 73 -4.92 -9.78 40.60
C VAL A 73 -4.33 -11.18 40.31
N PRO A 74 -4.79 -11.89 39.25
CA PRO A 74 -4.30 -13.23 38.90
C PRO A 74 -2.78 -13.27 38.74
N LEU A 75 -2.12 -14.06 39.58
CA LEU A 75 -0.66 -14.19 39.59
C LEU A 75 -0.18 -15.12 38.48
N ALA A 76 0.65 -14.54 37.62
CA ALA A 76 1.20 -15.14 36.42
C ALA A 76 2.38 -16.10 36.64
N ASN A 77 2.64 -16.61 37.86
CA ASN A 77 3.69 -17.60 38.11
C ASN A 77 3.05 -18.89 38.61
N CYS A 78 3.48 -20.05 38.08
CA CYS A 78 3.34 -21.30 38.83
C CYS A 78 4.10 -21.06 40.15
N PRO A 79 3.45 -21.11 41.33
CA PRO A 79 4.14 -20.90 42.59
C PRO A 79 5.37 -21.81 42.64
N ALA A 80 6.46 -21.33 43.24
CA ALA A 80 7.66 -22.16 43.33
C ALA A 80 7.27 -23.48 44.00
N PHE A 81 7.80 -24.61 43.54
CA PHE A 81 7.49 -25.93 44.10
C PHE A 81 7.60 -25.96 45.65
N SER A 82 8.51 -25.16 46.20
CA SER A 82 8.65 -24.88 47.64
C SER A 82 7.42 -24.24 48.30
N GLU A 83 6.73 -23.34 47.62
CA GLU A 83 5.51 -22.66 48.07
C GLU A 83 4.28 -23.58 47.95
N SER A 84 4.18 -24.37 46.86
CA SER A 84 3.08 -25.32 46.66
C SER A 84 3.06 -26.49 47.64
N PHE A 85 4.23 -26.91 48.12
CA PHE A 85 4.38 -28.10 48.97
C PHE A 85 5.02 -27.83 50.34
N SER A 86 5.26 -26.56 50.69
CA SER A 86 5.97 -26.16 51.92
C SER A 86 7.36 -26.82 52.07
N ILE A 87 8.13 -26.87 50.97
CA ILE A 87 9.43 -27.54 50.88
C ILE A 87 10.57 -26.53 50.92
N ASN A 88 11.71 -26.91 51.49
CA ASN A 88 12.91 -26.07 51.53
C ASN A 88 13.39 -25.67 50.12
N HIS A 89 13.62 -24.36 49.91
CA HIS A 89 14.05 -23.80 48.61
C HIS A 89 15.33 -24.43 48.04
N ALA A 90 16.24 -24.93 48.89
CA ALA A 90 17.48 -25.56 48.45
C ALA A 90 17.31 -26.97 47.84
N THR A 91 16.15 -27.61 48.05
CA THR A 91 15.83 -28.98 47.60
C THR A 91 14.70 -29.02 46.58
N ALA A 92 14.15 -27.86 46.20
CA ALA A 92 13.11 -27.74 45.20
C ALA A 92 13.72 -27.76 43.78
N PRO A 93 13.13 -28.47 42.81
CA PRO A 93 13.57 -28.42 41.42
C PRO A 93 13.47 -26.99 40.87
N SER A 94 14.42 -26.65 40.00
CA SER A 94 14.53 -25.33 39.36
C SER A 94 13.55 -25.13 38.19
N GLY A 95 13.04 -26.23 37.62
CA GLY A 95 12.12 -26.28 36.47
C GLY A 95 10.72 -26.83 36.79
N PRO A 96 9.87 -27.05 35.76
CA PRO A 96 8.50 -27.52 35.95
C PRO A 96 8.46 -28.97 36.47
N THR A 97 7.60 -29.21 37.45
CA THR A 97 7.45 -30.54 38.08
C THR A 97 6.58 -31.50 37.29
N CYS A 98 6.97 -32.78 37.33
CA CYS A 98 6.37 -33.85 36.54
C CYS A 98 5.19 -34.53 37.25
N LYS A 99 4.08 -34.71 36.53
CA LYS A 99 3.01 -35.66 36.81
C LYS A 99 3.19 -36.84 35.86
N LEU A 100 3.22 -38.07 36.37
CA LEU A 100 3.19 -39.28 35.56
C LEU A 100 1.80 -39.89 35.64
N GLU A 101 1.21 -40.19 34.50
CA GLU A 101 0.00 -41.00 34.40
C GLU A 101 0.38 -42.38 33.89
N ILE A 102 0.10 -43.42 34.67
CA ILE A 102 0.49 -44.80 34.35
C ILE A 102 -0.76 -45.64 34.21
N ILE A 103 -0.92 -46.33 33.07
CA ILE A 103 -2.10 -47.16 32.81
C ILE A 103 -2.20 -48.28 33.85
N GLU A 104 -3.40 -48.46 34.40
CA GLU A 104 -3.74 -49.55 35.32
C GLU A 104 -3.79 -50.87 34.56
N ASN A 105 -2.78 -51.70 34.81
CA ASN A 105 -2.75 -53.08 34.36
C ASN A 105 -1.96 -53.93 35.36
N GLY A 106 -2.15 -55.25 35.30
CA GLY A 106 -1.55 -56.16 36.28
C GLY A 106 -0.01 -56.15 36.31
N TRP A 107 0.66 -55.75 35.22
CA TRP A 107 2.12 -55.58 35.20
C TRP A 107 2.53 -54.31 35.93
N ASN A 108 1.89 -53.19 35.61
CA ASN A 108 2.21 -51.88 36.18
C ASN A 108 1.91 -51.84 37.68
N GLU A 109 0.84 -52.52 38.12
CA GLU A 109 0.55 -52.75 39.54
C GLU A 109 1.68 -53.49 40.27
N MET A 110 2.22 -54.54 39.65
CA MET A 110 3.34 -55.30 40.21
C MET A 110 4.62 -54.44 40.29
N VAL A 111 4.87 -53.62 39.28
CA VAL A 111 6.01 -52.69 39.25
C VAL A 111 5.89 -51.61 40.33
N MET A 112 4.70 -51.03 40.51
CA MET A 112 4.42 -50.06 41.59
C MET A 112 4.64 -50.68 42.97
N TYR A 113 4.17 -51.92 43.17
CA TYR A 113 4.35 -52.64 44.42
C TYR A 113 5.82 -52.92 44.72
N ASN A 114 6.61 -53.34 43.72
CA ASN A 114 8.05 -53.56 43.87
C ASN A 114 8.83 -52.27 44.15
N SER A 115 8.31 -51.12 43.72
CA SER A 115 8.90 -49.80 43.98
C SER A 115 8.74 -49.31 45.41
N SER A 116 8.03 -50.06 46.27
CA SER A 116 7.66 -49.65 47.63
C SER A 116 6.78 -48.39 47.68
N ILE A 117 6.04 -48.09 46.60
CA ILE A 117 5.11 -46.97 46.52
C ILE A 117 3.70 -47.53 46.55
N TYR A 118 2.99 -47.29 47.65
CA TYR A 118 1.60 -47.70 47.81
C TYR A 118 0.68 -46.59 47.30
N PRO A 119 -0.08 -46.81 46.20
CA PRO A 119 -0.98 -45.80 45.67
C PRO A 119 -1.96 -45.33 46.75
N LEU A 120 -2.00 -44.04 46.99
CA LEU A 120 -2.90 -43.40 47.93
C LEU A 120 -4.34 -43.40 47.39
N PRO A 121 -5.34 -43.35 48.27
CA PRO A 121 -6.74 -43.19 47.85
C PRO A 121 -6.86 -41.96 46.93
N ASN A 122 -7.64 -42.06 45.88
CA ASN A 122 -7.87 -40.98 44.91
C ASN A 122 -8.22 -39.62 45.57
N ASN A 123 -8.99 -39.65 46.67
CA ASN A 123 -9.41 -38.44 47.39
C ASN A 123 -8.31 -37.79 48.26
N THR A 124 -7.08 -38.31 48.23
CA THR A 124 -5.98 -37.76 49.01
C THR A 124 -5.66 -36.34 48.51
N PRO A 125 -5.27 -35.38 49.36
CA PRO A 125 -4.78 -34.07 48.94
C PRO A 125 -3.40 -34.12 48.23
N ILE A 126 -3.11 -33.22 47.28
CA ILE A 126 -1.93 -33.32 46.38
C ILE A 126 -0.63 -33.09 47.13
N ASP A 127 -0.65 -32.18 48.09
CA ASP A 127 0.41 -31.96 49.09
C ASP A 127 0.83 -33.24 49.81
N GLN A 128 -0.13 -34.13 50.08
CA GLN A 128 0.10 -35.42 50.73
C GLN A 128 0.46 -36.54 49.74
N SER A 129 0.30 -36.30 48.43
CA SER A 129 0.60 -37.27 47.37
C SER A 129 1.96 -37.03 46.71
N LEU A 130 2.71 -36.03 47.19
CA LEU A 130 4.05 -35.77 46.70
C LEU A 130 4.96 -36.98 46.93
N ASN A 131 5.77 -37.32 45.92
CA ASN A 131 6.62 -38.51 45.90
C ASN A 131 5.83 -39.82 46.04
N ASN A 132 4.56 -39.79 45.70
CA ASN A 132 3.66 -40.93 45.74
C ASN A 132 2.71 -40.92 44.54
N CYS A 133 1.97 -42.01 44.37
CA CYS A 133 0.95 -42.19 43.34
C CYS A 133 -0.44 -42.24 43.95
N ARG A 134 -1.47 -41.97 43.15
CA ARG A 134 -2.87 -42.13 43.52
C ARG A 134 -3.54 -43.19 42.67
N MET A 135 -4.52 -43.84 43.28
CA MET A 135 -5.43 -44.71 42.55
C MET A 135 -6.32 -43.90 41.59
N PRO A 136 -6.70 -44.47 40.44
CA PRO A 136 -7.62 -43.84 39.49
C PRO A 136 -8.99 -43.50 40.12
N GLN A 137 -9.66 -42.46 39.61
CA GLN A 137 -11.05 -42.16 39.99
C GLN A 137 -12.02 -43.20 39.41
N ASN A 138 -13.24 -43.31 39.97
CA ASN A 138 -14.29 -44.17 39.40
C ASN A 138 -14.58 -43.78 37.93
N GLY A 139 -14.09 -44.59 36.98
CA GLY A 139 -14.24 -44.38 35.54
C GLY A 139 -12.95 -43.98 34.79
N GLU A 140 -11.86 -43.70 35.51
CA GLU A 140 -10.53 -43.48 34.94
C GLU A 140 -9.69 -44.77 35.01
N GLN A 141 -8.64 -44.86 34.20
CA GLN A 141 -7.80 -46.07 34.08
C GLN A 141 -6.33 -45.84 34.47
N ASN A 142 -5.94 -44.65 34.96
CA ASN A 142 -4.53 -44.31 35.14
C ASN A 142 -4.20 -43.98 36.61
N TYR A 143 -3.08 -44.51 37.09
CA TYR A 143 -2.42 -44.07 38.31
C TYR A 143 -1.79 -42.69 38.11
N GLU A 144 -2.01 -41.76 39.04
CA GLU A 144 -1.40 -40.41 38.98
C GLU A 144 -0.25 -40.29 39.99
N CYS A 145 0.98 -40.13 39.51
CA CYS A 145 2.17 -40.00 40.35
C CYS A 145 2.77 -38.60 40.29
N PHE A 146 3.26 -38.13 41.43
CA PHE A 146 3.74 -36.77 41.62
C PHE A 146 5.20 -36.74 42.14
N PRO A 147 6.19 -37.15 41.32
CA PRO A 147 7.59 -37.12 41.73
C PRO A 147 8.13 -35.69 41.91
N GLN A 148 8.98 -35.49 42.92
CA GLN A 148 9.77 -34.27 43.14
C GLN A 148 10.96 -34.18 42.16
N TYR A 149 10.66 -34.24 40.86
CA TYR A 149 11.64 -34.20 39.78
C TYR A 149 11.13 -33.35 38.62
N GLU A 150 12.08 -32.77 37.87
CA GLU A 150 11.78 -32.21 36.56
C GLU A 150 11.39 -33.35 35.61
N CYS A 151 10.52 -33.11 34.62
CA CYS A 151 9.99 -34.17 33.74
C CYS A 151 11.07 -35.04 33.09
N HIS A 152 12.19 -34.44 32.69
CA HIS A 152 13.33 -35.16 32.11
C HIS A 152 14.10 -36.07 33.09
N GLN A 153 13.89 -35.90 34.40
CA GLN A 153 14.46 -36.74 35.46
C GLN A 153 13.45 -37.74 36.04
N ALA A 154 12.17 -37.58 35.71
CA ALA A 154 11.10 -38.47 36.13
C ALA A 154 10.90 -39.65 35.17
N CYS A 155 11.23 -39.50 33.89
CA CYS A 155 11.04 -40.54 32.88
C CYS A 155 12.16 -40.51 31.83
N ARG A 156 12.67 -41.67 31.41
CA ARG A 156 13.70 -41.82 30.36
C ARG A 156 13.47 -43.06 29.50
N ARG A 157 13.81 -43.00 28.21
CA ARG A 157 13.70 -44.15 27.30
C ARG A 157 14.87 -45.13 27.46
N VAL A 158 14.55 -46.43 27.39
CA VAL A 158 15.50 -47.54 27.43
C VAL A 158 15.28 -48.44 26.22
N ASP A 159 16.36 -48.77 25.53
CA ASP A 159 16.35 -49.71 24.41
C ASP A 159 16.69 -51.14 24.87
N ASP A 160 16.44 -52.14 24.01
CA ASP A 160 16.66 -53.56 24.33
C ASP A 160 18.15 -53.92 24.60
N SER A 161 19.07 -52.99 24.33
CA SER A 161 20.49 -53.05 24.66
C SER A 161 20.86 -52.41 26.01
N GLU A 162 19.87 -52.04 26.83
CA GLU A 162 20.00 -51.27 28.09
C GLU A 162 20.68 -49.91 27.92
N LYS A 163 20.77 -49.41 26.69
CA LYS A 163 21.31 -48.07 26.42
C LYS A 163 20.27 -47.01 26.81
N TYR A 164 20.66 -46.12 27.72
CA TYR A 164 19.83 -45.02 28.19
C TYR A 164 19.95 -43.81 27.27
N TYR A 165 18.80 -43.24 26.89
CA TYR A 165 18.73 -41.99 26.15
C TYR A 165 18.24 -40.89 27.10
N LEU A 166 19.02 -39.82 27.26
CA LEU A 166 18.59 -38.65 28.03
C LEU A 166 17.46 -37.94 27.26
N GLY A 167 16.32 -37.75 27.93
CA GLY A 167 15.13 -37.15 27.34
C GLY A 167 13.85 -37.79 27.90
N GLU A 168 12.71 -37.12 27.72
CA GLU A 168 11.41 -37.61 28.16
C GLU A 168 10.99 -38.91 27.44
N CYS A 169 10.03 -39.59 28.03
CA CYS A 169 9.42 -40.77 27.45
C CYS A 169 8.61 -40.39 26.19
N PRO A 170 8.70 -41.17 25.09
CA PRO A 170 7.95 -40.90 23.88
C PRO A 170 6.45 -40.88 24.13
N ASP A 171 5.74 -39.96 23.46
CA ASP A 171 4.28 -39.82 23.59
C ASP A 171 3.58 -41.16 23.28
N PRO A 172 2.82 -41.71 24.24
CA PRO A 172 2.13 -42.99 24.07
C PRO A 172 1.16 -42.99 22.87
N ALA A 173 0.63 -41.84 22.43
CA ALA A 173 -0.24 -41.77 21.25
C ALA A 173 0.45 -42.18 19.94
N VAL A 174 1.78 -42.00 19.86
CA VAL A 174 2.58 -42.26 18.64
C VAL A 174 3.13 -43.70 18.61
N LEU A 175 3.01 -44.43 19.73
CA LEU A 175 3.51 -45.79 19.85
C LEU A 175 2.48 -46.82 19.39
N PRO A 176 2.92 -47.94 18.77
CA PRO A 176 2.01 -49.01 18.35
C PRO A 176 1.30 -49.62 19.57
N GLU A 177 0.07 -50.11 19.37
CA GLU A 177 -0.65 -50.83 20.42
C GLU A 177 0.11 -52.07 20.86
N ILE A 178 0.17 -52.27 22.17
CA ILE A 178 0.75 -53.47 22.77
C ILE A 178 -0.30 -54.57 22.61
N GLY A 179 -0.09 -55.46 21.62
CA GLY A 179 -0.84 -56.71 21.56
C GLY A 179 -0.53 -57.60 22.77
N ASN A 180 -1.26 -58.71 22.95
CA ASN A 180 -1.11 -59.65 24.08
C ASN A 180 0.27 -60.34 24.20
N ASP A 181 1.25 -59.96 23.39
CA ASP A 181 2.55 -60.62 23.22
C ASP A 181 3.65 -59.76 23.86
N VAL A 182 3.66 -59.74 25.20
CA VAL A 182 4.44 -58.83 26.08
C VAL A 182 5.97 -59.03 25.98
N MET A 183 6.43 -60.00 25.18
CA MET A 183 7.83 -60.42 25.05
C MET A 183 8.42 -60.20 23.66
N ARG A 184 7.76 -59.44 22.76
CA ARG A 184 8.33 -59.15 21.43
C ARG A 184 9.52 -58.17 21.54
N PRO A 185 10.69 -58.48 20.92
CA PRO A 185 11.79 -57.54 20.78
C PRO A 185 11.35 -56.31 19.98
N GLY A 186 11.75 -55.10 20.40
CA GLY A 186 11.47 -53.85 19.72
C GLY A 186 10.29 -53.02 20.26
N ILE A 187 9.63 -53.44 21.35
CA ILE A 187 8.65 -52.59 22.05
C ILE A 187 9.42 -51.59 22.93
N PRO A 188 9.22 -50.27 22.76
CA PRO A 188 9.97 -49.26 23.50
C PRO A 188 9.62 -49.30 25.00
N LYS A 189 10.66 -49.37 25.83
CA LYS A 189 10.59 -49.40 27.29
C LYS A 189 11.00 -48.05 27.86
N CYS A 190 10.35 -47.66 28.93
CA CYS A 190 10.53 -46.40 29.61
C CYS A 190 10.85 -46.66 31.07
N GLN A 191 11.94 -46.08 31.54
CA GLN A 191 12.27 -46.07 32.94
C GLN A 191 11.67 -44.85 33.62
N VAL A 192 10.86 -45.08 34.65
CA VAL A 192 10.25 -44.03 35.47
C VAL A 192 10.89 -43.98 36.85
N LYS A 193 10.97 -42.79 37.41
CA LYS A 193 11.36 -42.56 38.79
C LYS A 193 10.22 -41.88 39.54
N LEU A 194 9.57 -42.66 40.39
CA LEU A 194 8.31 -42.30 41.03
C LEU A 194 8.49 -41.54 42.36
N SER A 195 9.61 -41.77 43.05
CA SER A 195 10.00 -41.00 44.24
C SER A 195 11.53 -40.88 44.34
N PRO A 196 12.07 -39.98 45.18
CA PRO A 196 13.51 -39.85 45.33
C PRO A 196 14.23 -41.09 45.82
N ASN A 197 13.50 -41.89 46.60
CA ASN A 197 13.98 -43.10 47.23
C ASN A 197 13.57 -44.36 46.46
N SER A 198 12.76 -44.24 45.39
CA SER A 198 12.40 -45.39 44.57
C SER A 198 13.53 -45.75 43.60
N PRO A 199 13.72 -47.04 43.29
CA PRO A 199 14.51 -47.43 42.15
C PRO A 199 13.88 -46.90 40.85
N TRP A 200 14.67 -46.92 39.78
CA TRP A 200 14.15 -46.70 38.42
C TRP A 200 13.41 -47.96 37.98
N GLU A 201 12.15 -47.79 37.61
CA GLU A 201 11.30 -48.90 37.19
C GLU A 201 11.07 -48.90 35.69
N THR A 202 11.09 -50.08 35.10
CA THR A 202 10.92 -50.23 33.65
C THR A 202 9.46 -50.58 33.33
N LEU A 203 8.78 -49.66 32.67
CA LEU A 203 7.43 -49.78 32.15
C LEU A 203 7.45 -49.76 30.62
N PHE A 204 6.35 -50.14 29.98
CA PHE A 204 6.21 -49.88 28.56
C PHE A 204 5.96 -48.39 28.33
N CYS A 205 6.65 -47.78 27.36
CA CYS A 205 6.45 -46.37 27.07
C CYS A 205 5.01 -46.03 26.66
N LYS A 206 4.28 -47.00 26.08
CA LYS A 206 2.85 -46.86 25.74
C LYS A 206 1.96 -46.65 26.96
N ASP A 207 2.40 -47.13 28.12
CA ASP A 207 1.63 -47.14 29.35
C ASP A 207 1.97 -45.96 30.27
N VAL A 208 2.90 -45.09 29.85
CA VAL A 208 3.38 -43.97 30.66
C VAL A 208 3.17 -42.68 29.90
N HIS A 209 2.45 -41.75 30.52
CA HIS A 209 2.23 -40.41 30.00
C HIS A 209 2.82 -39.37 30.96
N THR A 210 3.72 -38.53 30.45
CA THR A 210 4.40 -37.48 31.22
C THR A 210 3.72 -36.13 31.02
N LEU A 211 3.30 -35.51 32.11
CA LEU A 211 2.64 -34.19 32.14
C LEU A 211 3.38 -33.25 33.08
N SER A 212 3.18 -31.94 32.92
CA SER A 212 3.63 -30.92 33.88
C SER A 212 2.43 -30.36 34.66
N TYR A 213 2.54 -30.17 35.98
CA TYR A 213 1.40 -29.71 36.80
C TYR A 213 1.78 -28.63 37.83
N CYS A 214 0.79 -27.80 38.20
CA CYS A 214 0.92 -26.67 39.14
C CYS A 214 -0.05 -26.78 40.35
N SER A 215 -0.03 -27.88 41.09
CA SER A 215 -0.70 -28.08 42.41
C SER A 215 -2.22 -27.78 42.52
N SER A 216 -2.78 -27.93 43.73
CA SER A 216 -4.09 -28.56 43.94
C SER A 216 -5.31 -27.82 43.36
N LYS A 217 -5.73 -28.30 42.18
CA LYS A 217 -6.86 -27.93 41.31
C LYS A 217 -6.61 -26.85 40.24
N TYR A 218 -5.36 -26.64 39.80
CA TYR A 218 -4.97 -25.61 38.81
C TYR A 218 -4.27 -26.18 37.56
N ASP A 219 -5.05 -26.73 36.61
CA ASP A 219 -4.53 -27.23 35.34
C ASP A 219 -4.18 -26.08 34.37
N VAL A 220 -2.95 -25.56 34.43
CA VAL A 220 -2.38 -24.70 33.39
C VAL A 220 -0.90 -25.08 33.24
N THR A 221 -0.48 -25.56 32.06
CA THR A 221 0.93 -25.93 31.83
C THR A 221 1.82 -24.66 31.81
N PRO A 222 3.11 -24.76 32.19
CA PRO A 222 4.08 -23.66 32.07
C PRO A 222 4.13 -23.04 30.67
N SER A 223 3.89 -23.85 29.62
CA SER A 223 3.80 -23.34 28.25
C SER A 223 2.56 -22.48 28.01
N ASN A 224 1.41 -22.82 28.59
CA ASN A 224 0.21 -21.99 28.52
C ASN A 224 0.44 -20.62 29.20
N ILE A 225 1.22 -20.60 30.30
CA ILE A 225 1.64 -19.34 30.97
C ILE A 225 2.55 -18.51 30.06
N LEU A 226 3.53 -19.13 29.40
CA LEU A 226 4.41 -18.46 28.44
C LEU A 226 3.64 -17.91 27.24
N GLY A 227 2.67 -18.67 26.71
CA GLY A 227 1.79 -18.23 25.63
C GLY A 227 0.94 -17.02 26.00
N MET A 228 0.30 -17.03 27.18
CA MET A 228 -0.45 -15.88 27.69
C MET A 228 0.43 -14.65 27.91
N ARG A 229 1.65 -14.81 28.44
CA ARG A 229 2.63 -13.73 28.59
C ARG A 229 3.08 -13.14 27.26
N GLY A 230 3.34 -13.99 26.27
CA GLY A 230 3.71 -13.57 24.92
C GLY A 230 2.63 -12.69 24.28
N ILE A 231 1.35 -13.05 24.45
CA ILE A 231 0.22 -12.25 23.96
C ILE A 231 0.09 -10.92 24.68
N ILE A 232 0.22 -10.90 26.01
CA ILE A 232 0.16 -9.68 26.82
C ILE A 232 1.27 -8.71 26.39
N LEU A 233 2.50 -9.20 26.25
CA LEU A 233 3.65 -8.41 25.81
C LEU A 233 3.51 -7.93 24.37
N ALA A 234 2.99 -8.76 23.47
CA ALA A 234 2.69 -8.34 22.10
C ALA A 234 1.64 -7.24 22.06
N GLY A 235 0.57 -7.34 22.87
CA GLY A 235 -0.42 -6.28 23.02
C GLY A 235 0.19 -4.96 23.52
N MET A 236 1.08 -5.03 24.52
CA MET A 236 1.84 -3.87 24.98
C MET A 236 2.75 -3.30 23.89
N LEU A 237 3.46 -4.14 23.15
CA LEU A 237 4.35 -3.72 22.07
C LEU A 237 3.57 -3.01 20.96
N ILE A 238 2.42 -3.55 20.53
CA ILE A 238 1.53 -2.92 19.55
C ILE A 238 1.08 -1.54 20.06
N ALA A 239 0.67 -1.44 21.32
CA ALA A 239 0.24 -0.16 21.91
C ALA A 239 1.38 0.87 21.96
N VAL A 240 2.60 0.45 22.28
CA VAL A 240 3.79 1.31 22.29
C VAL A 240 4.17 1.74 20.88
N ILE A 241 4.26 0.81 19.93
CA ILE A 241 4.53 1.09 18.52
C ILE A 241 3.50 2.09 17.98
N TRP A 242 2.21 1.86 18.26
CA TRP A 242 1.15 2.74 17.79
C TRP A 242 1.22 4.14 18.41
N PHE A 243 1.59 4.27 19.70
CA PHE A 243 1.79 5.57 20.33
C PHE A 243 2.87 6.39 19.61
N PHE A 244 4.01 5.78 19.32
CA PHE A 244 5.08 6.43 18.55
C PHE A 244 4.67 6.69 17.11
N ALA A 245 3.91 5.78 16.48
CA ALA A 245 3.37 5.98 15.14
C ALA A 245 2.48 7.22 15.06
N GLU A 246 1.51 7.38 15.98
CA GLU A 246 0.66 8.58 16.05
C GLU A 246 1.50 9.84 16.30
N TRP A 247 2.57 9.77 17.08
CA TRP A 247 3.47 10.90 17.28
C TRP A 247 4.20 11.30 15.98
N VAL A 248 4.72 10.33 15.23
CA VAL A 248 5.34 10.56 13.91
C VAL A 248 4.31 11.14 12.94
N LEU A 249 3.11 10.56 12.87
CA LEU A 249 2.03 11.06 12.02
C LEU A 249 1.61 12.48 12.39
N TRP A 250 1.51 12.80 13.69
CA TRP A 250 1.21 14.13 14.19
C TRP A 250 2.31 15.13 13.85
N TYR A 251 3.59 14.73 13.98
CA TYR A 251 4.73 15.58 13.62
C TYR A 251 4.73 15.93 12.13
N VAL A 252 4.51 14.94 11.25
CA VAL A 252 4.42 15.17 9.81
C VAL A 252 3.19 16.03 9.47
N ASP A 253 2.02 15.75 10.06
CA ASP A 253 0.82 16.56 9.84
C ASP A 253 0.98 18.00 10.37
N LEU A 254 1.75 18.22 11.44
CA LEU A 254 2.10 19.55 11.94
C LEU A 254 2.97 20.31 10.94
N ASN A 255 4.01 19.66 10.40
CA ASN A 255 4.88 20.28 9.40
C ASN A 255 4.12 20.61 8.12
N LEU A 256 3.27 19.71 7.63
CA LEU A 256 2.39 19.99 6.48
C LEU A 256 1.42 21.15 6.73
N ARG A 257 0.93 21.33 7.97
CA ARG A 257 0.11 22.50 8.33
C ARG A 257 0.91 23.79 8.41
N LYS A 258 2.18 23.72 8.83
CA LYS A 258 3.09 24.88 8.82
C LYS A 258 3.38 25.32 7.39
N GLU A 259 3.79 24.37 6.55
CA GLU A 259 3.99 24.59 5.12
C GLU A 259 2.71 25.16 4.47
N LYS A 260 1.54 24.58 4.74
CA LYS A 260 0.26 25.12 4.23
C LYS A 260 0.01 26.54 4.74
N ALA A 261 0.25 26.85 6.01
CA ALA A 261 -0.01 28.19 6.54
C ALA A 261 0.98 29.25 6.02
N GLU A 262 2.25 28.87 5.85
CA GLU A 262 3.28 29.70 5.21
C GLU A 262 2.90 29.98 3.75
N GLY A 263 2.51 28.93 3.02
CA GLY A 263 1.96 29.04 1.67
C GLY A 263 0.72 29.93 1.60
N MET A 264 -0.25 29.77 2.52
CA MET A 264 -1.45 30.62 2.55
C MET A 264 -1.09 32.09 2.83
N ALA A 265 -0.11 32.35 3.70
CA ALA A 265 0.34 33.70 4.00
C ALA A 265 1.02 34.35 2.78
N ARG A 266 1.79 33.56 2.01
CA ARG A 266 2.34 33.99 0.72
C ARG A 266 1.23 34.28 -0.29
N MET A 267 0.28 33.35 -0.46
CA MET A 267 -0.84 33.51 -1.38
C MET A 267 -1.73 34.70 -1.03
N ALA A 268 -1.95 35.00 0.25
CA ALA A 268 -2.70 36.19 0.68
C ALA A 268 -2.08 37.51 0.17
N ARG A 269 -0.78 37.54 -0.11
CA ARG A 269 -0.06 38.69 -0.66
C ARG A 269 -0.01 38.68 -2.19
N GLU A 270 0.31 37.54 -2.79
CA GLU A 270 0.60 37.43 -4.22
C GLU A 270 -0.65 37.19 -5.08
N LEU A 271 -1.59 36.38 -4.57
CA LEU A 271 -2.76 35.93 -5.33
C LEU A 271 -3.73 37.06 -5.71
N PRO A 272 -4.00 38.11 -4.90
CA PRO A 272 -4.95 39.16 -5.28
C PRO A 272 -4.58 39.88 -6.57
N GLN A 273 -3.30 40.21 -6.77
CA GLN A 273 -2.84 40.87 -7.99
C GLN A 273 -2.93 39.94 -9.20
N LYS A 274 -2.53 38.67 -9.03
CA LYS A 274 -2.60 37.64 -10.09
C LYS A 274 -4.06 37.35 -10.49
N ARG A 275 -4.96 37.21 -9.52
CA ARG A 275 -6.41 37.06 -9.73
C ARG A 275 -7.00 38.22 -10.54
N MET A 276 -6.66 39.46 -10.20
CA MET A 276 -7.14 40.63 -10.95
C MET A 276 -6.68 40.59 -12.40
N TYR A 277 -5.41 40.21 -12.64
CA TYR A 277 -4.88 40.09 -14.00
C TYR A 277 -5.57 38.97 -14.80
N LEU A 278 -5.70 37.78 -14.22
CA LEU A 278 -6.37 36.62 -14.85
C LEU A 278 -7.81 36.96 -15.24
N ARG A 279 -8.54 37.60 -14.33
CA ARG A 279 -9.91 38.05 -14.59
C ARG A 279 -9.99 39.08 -15.73
N GLN A 280 -9.06 40.04 -15.76
CA GLN A 280 -9.01 41.02 -16.85
C GLN A 280 -8.76 40.39 -18.22
N GLN A 281 -7.97 39.31 -18.29
CA GLN A 281 -7.79 38.55 -19.53
C GLN A 281 -9.08 37.89 -19.99
N VAL A 282 -9.78 37.19 -19.08
CA VAL A 282 -11.05 36.53 -19.39
C VAL A 282 -12.11 37.56 -19.84
N GLU A 283 -12.26 38.66 -19.11
CA GLU A 283 -13.18 39.75 -19.48
C GLU A 283 -12.80 40.42 -20.82
N GLY A 284 -11.51 40.44 -21.15
CA GLY A 284 -11.01 40.89 -22.45
C GLY A 284 -11.47 39.95 -23.57
N HIS A 285 -11.26 38.64 -23.41
CA HIS A 285 -11.69 37.63 -24.38
C HIS A 285 -13.20 37.66 -24.60
N TRP A 286 -13.99 37.80 -23.54
CA TRP A 286 -15.46 37.92 -23.66
C TRP A 286 -15.86 39.14 -24.50
N LYS A 287 -15.20 40.29 -24.31
CA LYS A 287 -15.46 41.50 -25.10
C LYS A 287 -15.06 41.32 -26.56
N ASP A 288 -13.92 40.69 -26.82
CA ASP A 288 -13.44 40.44 -28.18
C ASP A 288 -14.37 39.48 -28.93
N GLU A 289 -14.83 38.41 -28.29
CA GLU A 289 -15.80 37.47 -28.86
C GLU A 289 -17.14 38.15 -29.15
N TYR A 290 -17.67 38.92 -28.19
CA TYR A 290 -18.91 39.68 -28.39
C TYR A 290 -18.79 40.67 -29.56
N ASN A 291 -17.70 41.43 -29.63
CA ASN A 291 -17.46 42.40 -30.71
C ASN A 291 -17.36 41.71 -32.07
N ASN A 292 -16.65 40.59 -32.17
CA ASN A 292 -16.53 39.82 -33.40
C ASN A 292 -17.88 39.25 -33.86
N ALA A 293 -18.71 38.77 -32.91
CA ALA A 293 -20.03 38.23 -33.18
C ALA A 293 -21.06 39.32 -33.60
N VAL A 294 -20.85 40.58 -33.19
CA VAL A 294 -21.67 41.73 -33.61
C VAL A 294 -21.21 42.31 -34.95
N ALA A 295 -19.91 42.27 -35.24
CA ALA A 295 -19.32 42.81 -36.48
C ALA A 295 -19.59 41.96 -37.73
N SER A 296 -19.87 40.65 -37.58
CA SER A 296 -20.14 39.73 -38.72
C SER A 296 -21.51 39.04 -38.63
N PRO A 297 -22.65 39.76 -38.83
CA PRO A 297 -23.98 39.15 -38.82
C PRO A 297 -24.25 38.22 -40.02
N GLU A 298 -23.58 38.46 -41.16
CA GLU A 298 -23.92 37.86 -42.47
C GLU A 298 -23.30 36.46 -42.71
N ASP A 299 -22.26 36.05 -41.96
CA ASP A 299 -21.67 34.69 -42.07
C ASP A 299 -22.49 33.60 -41.35
N SER A 300 -23.66 33.97 -40.82
CA SER A 300 -24.56 33.09 -40.06
C SER A 300 -25.31 32.05 -40.91
N ALA A 301 -25.27 32.15 -42.25
CA ALA A 301 -25.83 31.12 -43.14
C ALA A 301 -24.98 29.84 -43.19
N SER A 302 -23.74 29.87 -42.69
CA SER A 302 -22.86 28.70 -42.62
C SER A 302 -22.47 28.34 -41.18
N GLY A 303 -23.43 28.32 -40.24
CA GLY A 303 -23.40 27.50 -39.02
C GLY A 303 -22.15 27.47 -38.11
N SER A 304 -21.17 28.38 -38.21
CA SER A 304 -19.82 28.15 -37.63
C SER A 304 -19.41 28.96 -36.41
N SER A 305 -20.25 29.81 -35.79
CA SER A 305 -19.78 30.58 -34.62
C SER A 305 -20.84 30.91 -33.55
N VAL A 306 -21.64 29.92 -33.14
CA VAL A 306 -22.38 30.02 -31.87
C VAL A 306 -21.80 29.01 -30.90
N CYS A 307 -21.07 29.48 -29.87
CA CYS A 307 -20.61 28.64 -28.77
C CYS A 307 -21.79 27.84 -28.20
N VAL A 308 -21.72 26.52 -28.32
CA VAL A 308 -22.76 25.57 -27.89
C VAL A 308 -22.88 25.67 -26.38
N VAL A 309 -24.06 26.08 -25.90
CA VAL A 309 -24.37 26.13 -24.47
C VAL A 309 -24.61 24.70 -23.97
N PRO A 310 -24.18 24.33 -22.74
CA PRO A 310 -24.42 23.00 -22.20
C PRO A 310 -25.91 22.63 -22.26
N ALA A 311 -26.19 21.37 -22.60
CA ALA A 311 -27.55 20.86 -22.73
C ALA A 311 -28.40 21.15 -21.47
N MET A 312 -29.69 21.40 -21.68
CA MET A 312 -30.68 21.63 -20.64
C MET A 312 -31.66 20.47 -20.58
N ASP A 313 -32.08 20.10 -19.36
CA ASP A 313 -33.11 19.07 -19.18
C ASP A 313 -34.50 19.66 -19.51
N GLU A 314 -35.45 18.84 -19.98
CA GLU A 314 -36.80 19.30 -20.39
C GLU A 314 -37.53 20.09 -19.28
N GLU A 315 -37.38 19.66 -18.02
CA GLU A 315 -37.96 20.36 -16.86
C GLU A 315 -37.31 21.74 -16.62
N GLU A 316 -36.04 21.94 -16.98
CA GLU A 316 -35.38 23.25 -16.86
C GLU A 316 -35.90 24.23 -17.90
N TYR A 317 -36.25 23.72 -19.09
CA TYR A 317 -36.75 24.50 -20.22
C TYR A 317 -38.18 25.00 -20.01
N GLU A 318 -39.06 24.17 -19.44
CA GLU A 318 -40.46 24.54 -19.17
C GLU A 318 -40.62 25.61 -18.07
N GLY A 319 -39.61 25.78 -17.20
CA GLY A 319 -39.64 26.70 -16.07
C GLY A 319 -38.94 28.05 -16.28
N MET A 320 -38.47 28.37 -17.49
CA MET A 320 -37.70 29.60 -17.78
C MET A 320 -38.55 30.73 -18.35
N SER A 321 -38.27 31.97 -17.95
CA SER A 321 -38.82 33.14 -18.64
C SER A 321 -38.09 33.35 -19.97
N GLU A 322 -38.76 33.96 -20.94
CA GLU A 322 -38.17 34.32 -22.24
C GLU A 322 -36.95 35.24 -22.08
N SER A 323 -36.96 36.13 -21.09
CA SER A 323 -35.82 37.00 -20.78
C SER A 323 -34.60 36.23 -20.27
N ASP A 324 -34.80 35.20 -19.43
CA ASP A 324 -33.70 34.40 -18.88
C ASP A 324 -33.11 33.47 -19.95
N MET A 325 -33.97 32.92 -20.82
CA MET A 325 -33.53 32.16 -22.00
C MET A 325 -32.64 33.01 -22.92
N ASN A 326 -33.04 34.26 -23.17
CA ASN A 326 -32.25 35.18 -23.98
C ASN A 326 -30.90 35.52 -23.33
N ASN A 327 -30.84 35.65 -22.01
CA ASN A 327 -29.58 35.88 -21.29
C ASN A 327 -28.67 34.63 -21.32
N TYR A 328 -29.23 33.45 -21.09
CA TYR A 328 -28.47 32.19 -21.07
C TYR A 328 -27.94 31.78 -22.44
N MET A 329 -28.68 32.11 -23.51
CA MET A 329 -28.30 31.91 -24.91
C MET A 329 -27.60 33.14 -25.53
N SER A 330 -27.28 34.16 -24.71
CA SER A 330 -26.71 35.42 -25.20
C SER A 330 -25.40 35.19 -25.95
N ARG A 331 -25.13 36.05 -26.95
CA ARG A 331 -23.81 36.11 -27.59
C ARG A 331 -22.75 36.73 -26.70
N ASP A 332 -23.16 37.46 -25.67
CA ASP A 332 -22.26 37.98 -24.64
C ASP A 332 -22.02 36.89 -23.59
N PRO A 333 -20.78 36.35 -23.45
CA PRO A 333 -20.48 35.34 -22.45
C PRO A 333 -20.79 35.79 -21.02
N ALA A 334 -20.61 37.09 -20.69
CA ALA A 334 -20.86 37.61 -19.35
C ALA A 334 -22.33 37.43 -18.95
N MET A 335 -23.26 37.73 -19.86
CA MET A 335 -24.70 37.54 -19.63
C MET A 335 -25.09 36.08 -19.38
N ARG A 336 -24.34 35.12 -19.94
CA ARG A 336 -24.60 33.69 -19.68
C ARG A 336 -24.30 33.31 -18.23
N PHE A 337 -23.18 33.80 -17.69
CA PHE A 337 -22.81 33.59 -16.29
C PHE A 337 -23.70 34.39 -15.32
N GLU A 338 -24.26 35.53 -15.75
CA GLU A 338 -25.18 36.33 -14.92
C GLU A 338 -26.65 35.84 -14.98
N SER A 339 -26.96 34.90 -15.87
CA SER A 339 -28.32 34.35 -16.04
C SER A 339 -28.88 33.72 -14.75
N GLU A 340 -30.20 33.82 -14.57
CA GLU A 340 -30.88 33.18 -13.44
C GLU A 340 -30.85 31.66 -13.56
N THR A 341 -30.82 31.13 -14.78
CA THR A 341 -30.60 29.71 -15.06
C THR A 341 -29.28 29.19 -14.49
N TRP A 342 -28.17 29.90 -14.72
CA TRP A 342 -26.87 29.51 -14.15
C TRP A 342 -26.90 29.54 -12.62
N LYS A 343 -27.41 30.62 -12.02
CA LYS A 343 -27.55 30.77 -10.56
C LYS A 343 -28.44 29.69 -9.95
N ARG A 344 -29.53 29.30 -10.64
CA ARG A 344 -30.43 28.22 -10.23
C ARG A 344 -29.71 26.87 -10.23
N ARG A 345 -28.95 26.55 -11.28
CA ARG A 345 -28.15 25.31 -11.35
C ARG A 345 -27.12 25.24 -10.23
N LEU A 346 -26.40 26.32 -9.94
CA LEU A 346 -25.49 26.40 -8.80
C LEU A 346 -26.20 26.18 -7.47
N SER A 347 -27.34 26.84 -7.26
CA SER A 347 -28.15 26.72 -6.04
C SER A 347 -28.65 25.29 -5.84
N GLN A 348 -29.14 24.65 -6.90
CA GLN A 348 -29.63 23.28 -6.89
C GLN A 348 -28.51 22.30 -6.56
N TRP A 349 -27.36 22.42 -7.23
CA TRP A 349 -26.17 21.61 -6.93
C TRP A 349 -25.75 21.75 -5.46
N LYS A 350 -25.61 22.98 -4.94
CA LYS A 350 -25.24 23.25 -3.53
C LYS A 350 -26.27 22.65 -2.56
N ALA A 351 -27.57 22.78 -2.85
CA ALA A 351 -28.65 22.23 -2.04
C ALA A 351 -28.66 20.68 -2.02
N CYS A 352 -28.50 20.05 -3.18
CA CYS A 352 -28.39 18.60 -3.33
C CYS A 352 -27.19 18.03 -2.55
N LYS A 353 -26.02 18.67 -2.69
CA LYS A 353 -24.78 18.32 -1.98
C LYS A 353 -24.99 18.39 -0.45
N ALA A 354 -25.65 19.43 0.05
CA ALA A 354 -25.97 19.58 1.47
C ALA A 354 -26.95 18.50 1.98
N ALA A 355 -28.00 18.19 1.21
CA ALA A 355 -29.01 17.19 1.56
C ALA A 355 -28.43 15.76 1.58
N ALA A 356 -27.54 15.43 0.64
CA ALA A 356 -26.84 14.16 0.56
C ALA A 356 -25.98 13.90 1.81
N LYS A 357 -25.22 14.91 2.23
CA LYS A 357 -24.36 14.86 3.42
C LYS A 357 -25.12 14.53 4.70
N ARG A 358 -26.39 14.97 4.83
CA ARG A 358 -27.24 14.69 5.99
C ARG A 358 -27.74 13.24 6.04
N ARG A 359 -28.26 12.71 4.92
CA ARG A 359 -28.83 11.34 4.85
C ARG A 359 -27.79 10.25 5.11
N HIS A 360 -26.55 10.48 4.69
CA HIS A 360 -25.48 9.48 4.79
C HIS A 360 -24.95 9.29 6.22
N ARG A 361 -25.03 10.33 7.07
CA ARG A 361 -24.51 10.31 8.45
C ARG A 361 -25.16 9.23 9.32
N ILE A 362 -26.46 8.95 9.13
CA ILE A 362 -27.21 7.97 9.94
C ILE A 362 -26.80 6.53 9.59
N ARG A 363 -26.65 6.21 8.30
CA ARG A 363 -26.23 4.87 7.84
C ARG A 363 -24.80 4.52 8.29
N GLN A 364 -23.93 5.53 8.35
CA GLN A 364 -22.55 5.36 8.80
C GLN A 364 -22.47 4.86 10.24
N LEU A 365 -23.31 5.35 11.15
CA LEU A 365 -23.27 4.93 12.56
C LEU A 365 -23.48 3.42 12.73
N PHE A 366 -24.46 2.85 12.04
CA PHE A 366 -24.69 1.40 12.06
C PHE A 366 -23.54 0.61 11.45
N TYR A 367 -22.98 1.09 10.34
CA TYR A 367 -21.84 0.45 9.68
C TYR A 367 -20.60 0.40 10.59
N VAL A 368 -20.30 1.53 11.25
CA VAL A 368 -19.17 1.63 12.18
C VAL A 368 -19.38 0.71 13.38
N ALA A 369 -20.58 0.68 13.96
CA ALA A 369 -20.88 -0.23 15.07
C ALA A 369 -20.68 -1.71 14.66
N GLY A 370 -21.16 -2.10 13.47
CA GLY A 370 -20.97 -3.45 12.95
C GLY A 370 -19.51 -3.83 12.70
N LEU A 371 -18.72 -2.91 12.14
CA LEU A 371 -17.27 -3.11 11.94
C LEU A 371 -16.51 -3.27 13.26
N ASN A 372 -16.85 -2.45 14.26
CA ASN A 372 -16.19 -2.53 15.57
C ASN A 372 -16.43 -3.87 16.24
N ILE A 373 -17.67 -4.36 16.20
CA ILE A 373 -18.04 -5.69 16.71
C ILE A 373 -17.26 -6.76 15.94
N PHE A 374 -17.22 -6.67 14.61
CA PHE A 374 -16.48 -7.62 13.77
C PHE A 374 -14.99 -7.69 14.12
N PHE A 375 -14.31 -6.55 14.21
CA PHE A 375 -12.88 -6.54 14.53
C PHE A 375 -12.59 -7.03 15.95
N LEU A 376 -13.46 -6.70 16.92
CA LEU A 376 -13.32 -7.20 18.29
C LEU A 376 -13.45 -8.72 18.33
N LEU A 377 -14.45 -9.29 17.64
CA LEU A 377 -14.62 -10.73 17.54
C LEU A 377 -13.45 -11.40 16.81
N LEU A 378 -12.96 -10.80 15.72
CA LEU A 378 -11.81 -11.29 14.98
C LEU A 378 -10.56 -11.33 15.86
N LEU A 379 -10.30 -10.27 16.62
CA LEU A 379 -9.13 -10.20 17.48
C LEU A 379 -9.22 -11.21 18.64
N VAL A 380 -10.38 -11.35 19.28
CA VAL A 380 -10.62 -12.38 20.30
C VAL A 380 -10.40 -13.78 19.72
N ALA A 381 -10.98 -14.08 18.56
CA ALA A 381 -10.82 -15.37 17.90
C ALA A 381 -9.35 -15.65 17.54
N THR A 382 -8.65 -14.65 17.00
CA THR A 382 -7.23 -14.75 16.64
C THR A 382 -6.37 -15.07 17.85
N LEU A 383 -6.54 -14.31 18.95
CA LEU A 383 -5.81 -14.55 20.20
C LEU A 383 -6.12 -15.92 20.81
N TYR A 384 -7.39 -16.34 20.79
CA TYR A 384 -7.80 -17.66 21.26
C TYR A 384 -7.13 -18.78 20.46
N ILE A 385 -7.08 -18.66 19.14
CA ILE A 385 -6.43 -19.64 18.26
C ILE A 385 -4.92 -19.68 18.53
N VAL A 386 -4.26 -18.53 18.71
CA VAL A 386 -2.82 -18.48 19.06
C VAL A 386 -2.56 -19.21 20.38
N LEU A 387 -3.39 -19.01 21.41
CA LEU A 387 -3.27 -19.73 22.68
C LEU A 387 -3.49 -21.24 22.52
N TYR A 388 -4.53 -21.63 21.78
CA TYR A 388 -4.91 -23.03 21.62
C TYR A 388 -3.84 -23.85 20.89
N TYR A 389 -3.24 -23.29 19.84
CA TYR A 389 -2.27 -23.99 18.99
C TYR A 389 -0.81 -23.68 19.31
N SER A 390 -0.52 -22.77 20.24
CA SER A 390 0.86 -22.56 20.69
C SER A 390 1.41 -23.87 21.27
N PRO A 391 2.58 -24.36 20.82
CA PRO A 391 3.17 -25.60 21.30
C PRO A 391 3.20 -25.70 22.82
N GLN A 392 2.44 -26.63 23.39
CA GLN A 392 2.28 -26.76 24.85
C GLN A 392 3.48 -27.47 25.51
N ASN A 393 4.36 -28.08 24.73
CA ASN A 393 5.47 -28.92 25.22
C ASN A 393 6.82 -28.58 24.57
N ILE A 394 7.22 -27.31 24.55
CA ILE A 394 8.64 -26.99 24.27
C ILE A 394 9.36 -26.89 25.60
N LEU A 395 9.90 -28.03 26.00
CA LEU A 395 10.87 -28.14 27.07
C LEU A 395 12.02 -27.18 26.81
N ALA A 396 12.34 -26.39 27.82
CA ALA A 396 13.69 -25.89 28.02
C ALA A 396 14.61 -27.08 28.34
N SER A 397 14.78 -28.01 27.40
CA SER A 397 15.92 -28.91 27.46
C SER A 397 17.14 -28.11 27.02
N ASN A 398 18.29 -28.39 27.63
CA ASN A 398 19.60 -27.91 27.19
C ASN A 398 19.89 -28.42 25.77
N ARG A 399 19.21 -27.89 24.75
CA ARG A 399 19.61 -28.05 23.36
C ARG A 399 20.91 -27.28 23.20
N SER A 400 21.97 -27.97 22.82
CA SER A 400 23.19 -27.28 22.45
C SER A 400 22.90 -26.48 21.18
N VAL A 401 23.58 -25.35 20.97
CA VAL A 401 23.48 -24.58 19.71
C VAL A 401 23.74 -25.48 18.48
N ALA A 402 24.52 -26.55 18.65
CA ALA A 402 24.75 -27.56 17.63
C ALA A 402 23.51 -28.43 17.34
N ASP A 403 22.68 -28.76 18.33
CA ASP A 403 21.47 -29.58 18.11
C ASP A 403 20.36 -28.82 17.39
N ASP A 404 20.27 -27.49 17.52
CA ASP A 404 19.33 -26.67 16.72
C ASP A 404 19.87 -26.35 15.31
N LEU A 405 21.20 -26.41 15.10
CA LEU A 405 21.86 -26.25 13.79
C LEU A 405 21.96 -27.55 12.98
N TYR A 406 22.12 -28.70 13.64
CA TYR A 406 22.32 -30.02 13.03
C TYR A 406 21.20 -31.03 13.32
N GLY A 407 20.31 -30.75 14.27
CA GLY A 407 19.09 -31.52 14.43
C GLY A 407 18.27 -31.46 13.16
N GLU A 408 17.51 -32.51 12.87
CA GLU A 408 16.63 -32.59 11.70
C GLU A 408 15.58 -31.47 11.78
N VAL A 409 15.95 -30.24 11.37
CA VAL A 409 15.02 -29.19 10.99
C VAL A 409 14.43 -29.66 9.67
N SER A 410 13.54 -30.66 9.76
CA SER A 410 12.64 -30.98 8.70
C SER A 410 11.73 -29.78 8.55
N ILE A 411 12.10 -28.87 7.65
CA ILE A 411 11.23 -27.78 7.16
C ILE A 411 9.88 -28.35 6.66
N TRP A 412 9.82 -29.67 6.44
CA TRP A 412 8.66 -30.43 5.99
C TRP A 412 7.75 -30.95 7.13
N ASN A 413 8.19 -30.94 8.39
CA ASN A 413 7.35 -31.34 9.53
C ASN A 413 6.60 -30.11 10.07
N ALA A 414 5.53 -29.72 9.37
CA ALA A 414 4.62 -28.68 9.88
C ALA A 414 3.92 -29.20 11.15
N HIS A 415 4.25 -28.63 12.31
CA HIS A 415 3.68 -29.04 13.60
C HIS A 415 2.36 -28.32 13.91
N SER A 416 2.07 -27.20 13.24
CA SER A 416 0.83 -26.43 13.40
C SER A 416 0.27 -25.91 12.07
N TRP A 417 -1.04 -25.63 12.03
CA TRP A 417 -1.69 -24.97 10.89
C TRP A 417 -1.11 -23.57 10.59
N LEU A 418 -0.49 -22.94 11.59
CA LEU A 418 0.14 -21.63 11.46
C LEU A 418 1.48 -21.73 10.72
N ASP A 419 2.23 -22.81 10.94
CA ASP A 419 3.44 -23.12 10.16
C ASP A 419 3.06 -23.33 8.69
N VAL A 420 1.96 -24.04 8.44
CA VAL A 420 1.39 -24.20 7.09
C VAL A 420 0.99 -22.86 6.49
N LEU A 421 0.36 -21.97 7.27
CA LEU A 421 -0.05 -20.65 6.79
C LEU A 421 1.16 -19.79 6.37
N ILE A 422 2.18 -19.68 7.23
CA ILE A 422 3.41 -18.93 6.94
C ILE A 422 4.13 -19.55 5.74
N PHE A 423 4.24 -20.88 5.70
CA PHE A 423 4.90 -21.58 4.62
C PHE A 423 4.18 -21.35 3.29
N ILE A 424 2.85 -21.43 3.25
CA ILE A 424 2.06 -21.17 2.04
C ILE A 424 2.22 -19.71 1.59
N ASP A 425 2.17 -18.73 2.50
CA ASP A 425 2.34 -17.31 2.17
C ASP A 425 3.70 -17.06 1.50
N VAL A 426 4.79 -17.55 2.12
CA VAL A 426 6.17 -17.40 1.63
C VAL A 426 6.37 -18.16 0.32
N LEU A 427 5.87 -19.39 0.23
CA LEU A 427 5.97 -20.21 -0.96
C LEU A 427 5.22 -19.54 -2.11
N LEU A 428 4.01 -19.04 -1.87
CA LEU A 428 3.18 -18.39 -2.88
C LEU A 428 3.84 -17.10 -3.38
N ASP A 429 4.33 -16.24 -2.48
CA ASP A 429 5.05 -15.01 -2.83
C ASP A 429 6.31 -15.30 -3.67
N THR A 430 7.16 -16.21 -3.18
CA THR A 430 8.39 -16.62 -3.87
C THR A 430 8.07 -17.25 -5.22
N PHE A 431 7.09 -18.15 -5.28
CA PHE A 431 6.70 -18.85 -6.50
C PHE A 431 6.15 -17.89 -7.55
N LEU A 432 5.26 -16.97 -7.14
CA LEU A 432 4.73 -15.95 -8.04
C LEU A 432 5.83 -15.05 -8.59
N PHE A 433 6.79 -14.67 -7.75
CA PHE A 433 7.93 -13.85 -8.17
C PHE A 433 8.87 -14.59 -9.13
N LEU A 434 9.26 -15.83 -8.79
CA LEU A 434 10.15 -16.64 -9.63
C LEU A 434 9.51 -16.95 -10.98
N ILE A 435 8.22 -17.30 -11.01
CA ILE A 435 7.49 -17.48 -12.26
C ILE A 435 7.46 -16.17 -13.05
N ALA A 436 7.15 -15.05 -12.40
CA ALA A 436 7.16 -13.76 -13.08
C ALA A 436 8.53 -13.50 -13.73
N CYS A 437 9.63 -13.77 -13.03
CA CYS A 437 10.99 -13.61 -13.57
C CYS A 437 11.31 -14.55 -14.75
N VAL A 438 10.74 -15.76 -14.79
CA VAL A 438 10.92 -16.71 -15.91
C VAL A 438 10.15 -16.26 -17.15
N PHE A 439 8.92 -15.78 -16.97
CA PHE A 439 8.04 -15.42 -18.08
C PHE A 439 8.24 -13.99 -18.57
N VAL A 440 8.70 -13.08 -17.71
CA VAL A 440 8.92 -11.67 -18.04
C VAL A 440 10.38 -11.45 -18.43
N LYS A 441 10.56 -10.86 -19.61
CA LYS A 441 11.82 -10.25 -20.01
C LYS A 441 11.57 -8.75 -20.14
N TRP A 442 12.34 -7.92 -19.45
CA TRP A 442 12.19 -6.48 -19.58
C TRP A 442 12.54 -6.05 -21.02
N PRO A 443 11.65 -5.35 -21.74
CA PRO A 443 11.90 -4.97 -23.12
C PRO A 443 13.01 -3.91 -23.23
N ARG A 444 13.70 -3.91 -24.37
CA ARG A 444 14.69 -2.87 -24.66
C ARG A 444 14.02 -1.49 -24.71
N ALA A 445 14.78 -0.45 -24.39
CA ALA A 445 14.32 0.92 -24.60
C ALA A 445 13.92 1.13 -26.07
N PRO A 446 12.91 1.97 -26.36
CA PRO A 446 12.49 2.21 -27.73
C PRO A 446 13.67 2.75 -28.56
N VAL A 447 13.84 2.25 -29.79
CA VAL A 447 14.95 2.65 -30.70
C VAL A 447 14.95 4.17 -30.95
N TYR A 448 13.76 4.76 -30.89
CA TYR A 448 13.48 6.18 -31.04
C TYR A 448 14.28 7.08 -30.08
N THR A 449 14.52 6.63 -28.84
CA THR A 449 15.25 7.39 -27.81
C THR A 449 16.67 7.74 -28.26
N ARG A 450 17.36 6.86 -28.99
CA ARG A 450 18.72 7.11 -29.46
C ARG A 450 18.76 8.19 -30.55
N HIS A 451 17.84 8.16 -31.50
CA HIS A 451 17.82 9.15 -32.57
C HIS A 451 17.43 10.54 -32.08
N VAL A 452 16.45 10.67 -31.17
CA VAL A 452 16.13 11.99 -30.60
C VAL A 452 17.27 12.49 -29.71
N GLN A 453 17.89 11.64 -28.91
CA GLN A 453 19.07 12.04 -28.12
C GLN A 453 20.25 12.43 -29.01
N ASP A 454 20.50 11.73 -30.12
CA ASP A 454 21.53 12.09 -31.09
C ASP A 454 21.21 13.40 -31.82
N VAL A 455 19.94 13.65 -32.16
CA VAL A 455 19.48 14.90 -32.78
C VAL A 455 19.58 16.06 -31.80
N VAL A 456 19.15 15.89 -30.54
CA VAL A 456 19.27 16.90 -29.48
C VAL A 456 20.74 17.15 -29.11
N ALA A 457 21.57 16.11 -29.07
CA ALA A 457 23.01 16.24 -28.85
C ALA A 457 23.70 16.97 -30.01
N LYS A 458 23.31 16.67 -31.26
CA LYS A 458 23.77 17.40 -32.45
C LYS A 458 23.30 18.85 -32.45
N LYS A 459 22.09 19.14 -32.00
CA LYS A 459 21.55 20.50 -31.90
C LYS A 459 22.27 21.32 -30.82
N LYS A 460 22.56 20.72 -29.65
CA LYS A 460 23.42 21.33 -28.61
C LYS A 460 24.85 21.55 -29.10
N GLN A 461 25.39 20.67 -29.94
CA GLN A 461 26.70 20.88 -30.58
C GLN A 461 26.66 21.97 -31.66
N HIS A 462 25.54 22.18 -32.34
CA HIS A 462 25.40 23.25 -33.33
C HIS A 462 25.20 24.62 -32.67
N GLU A 463 24.36 24.70 -31.63
CA GLU A 463 24.16 25.92 -30.84
C GLU A 463 25.40 26.32 -30.03
N GLY A 464 26.25 25.35 -29.65
CA GLY A 464 27.56 25.61 -29.04
C GLY A 464 28.65 26.05 -30.02
N ARG A 465 28.42 26.01 -31.33
CA ARG A 465 29.43 26.30 -32.37
C ARG A 465 29.15 27.60 -33.15
N ASP A 466 27.92 28.11 -33.12
CA ASP A 466 27.56 29.41 -33.72
C ASP A 466 27.79 30.61 -32.77
N GLY A 467 28.36 30.37 -31.58
CA GLY A 467 28.66 31.40 -30.57
C GLY A 467 30.11 31.93 -30.57
N SER A 468 31.02 31.42 -31.41
CA SER A 468 32.40 31.91 -31.43
C SER A 468 33.02 31.89 -32.82
N ASP A 469 33.68 33.01 -33.15
CA ASP A 469 34.63 33.24 -34.24
C ASP A 469 34.09 33.74 -35.59
N ARG A 470 33.91 35.06 -35.63
CA ARG A 470 34.37 35.87 -36.76
C ARG A 470 35.91 35.88 -36.76
N THR A 471 36.56 35.32 -37.78
CA THR A 471 37.65 35.98 -38.57
C THR A 471 38.25 35.05 -39.64
N SER A 472 38.23 35.57 -40.88
CA SER A 472 39.16 35.44 -42.02
C SER A 472 39.94 34.15 -42.36
N ASP A 473 39.78 33.81 -43.65
CA ASP A 473 40.76 33.32 -44.64
C ASP A 473 41.19 31.85 -44.71
N GLY A 474 41.16 31.32 -45.95
CA GLY A 474 42.18 30.38 -46.42
C GLY A 474 41.72 29.02 -46.93
N ASP A 475 41.49 28.96 -48.24
CA ASP A 475 41.81 27.85 -49.16
C ASP A 475 41.04 26.50 -49.18
N VAL A 476 40.82 26.11 -50.43
CA VAL A 476 40.02 25.01 -50.93
C VAL A 476 40.94 23.94 -51.53
N LYS A 477 40.45 22.68 -51.52
CA LYS A 477 40.64 21.57 -52.49
C LYS A 477 41.61 20.39 -52.13
N PRO A 478 41.43 19.19 -52.75
CA PRO A 478 40.81 18.00 -52.10
C PRO A 478 41.57 16.68 -52.38
N GLN A 479 41.09 15.52 -51.91
CA GLN A 479 41.33 14.18 -52.52
C GLN A 479 40.63 13.07 -51.69
N MET A 480 40.27 11.87 -52.17
CA MET A 480 39.78 11.29 -53.43
C MET A 480 39.50 9.80 -53.09
N LEU A 481 38.37 9.26 -53.53
CA LEU A 481 37.89 7.89 -53.27
C LEU A 481 38.66 6.87 -54.13
N TYR A 482 39.01 5.70 -53.56
CA TYR A 482 39.47 4.53 -54.32
C TYR A 482 38.41 3.43 -54.30
N ILE A 483 38.07 2.91 -55.49
CA ILE A 483 37.25 1.72 -55.72
C ILE A 483 38.19 0.58 -56.14
N GLY A 484 37.93 -0.64 -55.65
CA GLY A 484 38.48 -1.89 -56.18
C GLY A 484 37.34 -2.81 -56.64
N GLU A 485 37.53 -3.40 -57.82
CA GLU A 485 36.64 -4.30 -58.56
C GLU A 485 36.76 -5.78 -58.13
N ASP A 486 35.87 -6.61 -58.70
CA ASP A 486 35.77 -8.09 -58.72
C ASP A 486 34.74 -8.66 -57.70
N GLY A 487 33.62 -9.34 -58.02
CA GLY A 487 33.12 -9.92 -59.27
C GLY A 487 32.30 -11.23 -59.08
N ILE A 488 31.15 -11.21 -58.35
CA ILE A 488 29.86 -11.96 -58.59
C ILE A 488 29.80 -13.53 -58.40
N PRO A 489 28.67 -14.26 -58.04
CA PRO A 489 27.38 -13.95 -57.34
C PRO A 489 26.83 -14.95 -56.24
N SER A 490 26.01 -14.38 -55.31
CA SER A 490 24.67 -14.81 -54.78
C SER A 490 24.44 -15.95 -53.76
N PRO A 491 23.30 -15.99 -52.99
CA PRO A 491 22.31 -14.93 -52.65
C PRO A 491 21.91 -14.88 -51.13
N LEU A 492 21.57 -13.70 -50.60
CA LEU A 492 20.54 -13.43 -49.55
C LEU A 492 20.87 -12.13 -48.79
N SER A 493 20.24 -11.02 -49.18
CA SER A 493 19.78 -9.95 -48.26
C SER A 493 19.22 -8.75 -49.03
N ASP A 494 18.09 -8.26 -48.54
CA ASP A 494 17.70 -6.84 -48.43
C ASP A 494 17.95 -5.92 -49.64
N ASP A 495 16.93 -5.79 -50.48
CA ASP A 495 16.76 -4.65 -51.38
C ASP A 495 15.49 -3.88 -51.00
N PHE A 496 15.66 -2.77 -50.29
CA PHE A 496 14.72 -1.65 -50.36
C PHE A 496 15.37 -0.32 -49.96
N LEU A 497 16.52 0.05 -50.52
CA LEU A 497 17.02 1.44 -50.48
C LEU A 497 17.88 1.80 -51.71
N SER A 498 17.26 2.46 -52.69
CA SER A 498 17.80 3.52 -53.58
C SER A 498 16.58 4.09 -54.33
N ASP A 499 16.38 5.36 -54.65
CA ASP A 499 17.12 6.61 -54.56
C ASP A 499 16.04 7.72 -54.53
N GLY A 500 16.18 8.70 -53.65
CA GLY A 500 15.21 9.80 -53.53
C GLY A 500 15.49 10.79 -52.39
N ALA A 501 16.76 11.02 -52.07
CA ALA A 501 17.18 11.88 -50.97
C ALA A 501 17.20 13.36 -51.39
N SER A 502 16.03 14.00 -51.43
CA SER A 502 15.89 15.44 -51.14
C SER A 502 14.46 15.87 -50.79
N SER A 503 13.48 14.96 -50.86
CA SER A 503 12.10 15.18 -50.37
C SER A 503 11.65 14.18 -49.29
N SER A 504 12.49 13.19 -48.98
CA SER A 504 12.20 12.14 -48.00
C SER A 504 12.53 12.55 -46.57
N GLU A 505 13.48 13.46 -46.33
CA GLU A 505 13.82 13.92 -44.98
C GLU A 505 12.68 14.72 -44.36
N SER A 506 12.08 15.67 -45.08
CA SER A 506 10.92 16.44 -44.60
C SER A 506 9.66 15.59 -44.42
N ALA A 507 9.43 14.61 -45.30
CA ALA A 507 8.33 13.66 -45.18
C ALA A 507 8.55 12.68 -44.02
N SER A 508 9.80 12.29 -43.75
CA SER A 508 10.16 11.47 -42.60
C SER A 508 10.05 12.26 -41.30
N GLU A 509 10.43 13.54 -41.26
CA GLU A 509 10.26 14.41 -40.09
C GLU A 509 8.79 14.71 -39.80
N GLU A 510 7.96 14.96 -40.80
CA GLU A 510 6.52 15.17 -40.62
C GLU A 510 5.79 13.87 -40.22
N THR A 511 6.20 12.72 -40.77
CA THR A 511 5.68 11.40 -40.36
C THR A 511 6.17 11.03 -38.95
N VAL A 512 7.41 11.38 -38.62
CA VAL A 512 7.99 11.21 -37.29
C VAL A 512 7.25 12.09 -36.29
N MET A 513 7.02 13.38 -36.56
CA MET A 513 6.21 14.31 -35.74
C MET A 513 4.75 13.84 -35.61
N LYS A 514 4.15 13.30 -36.69
CA LYS A 514 2.83 12.65 -36.68
C LYS A 514 2.75 11.37 -35.85
N GLN A 515 3.87 10.66 -35.69
CA GLN A 515 4.00 9.53 -34.77
C GLN A 515 4.46 9.93 -33.35
N THR A 516 5.04 11.13 -33.15
CA THR A 516 5.56 11.58 -31.84
C THR A 516 4.52 12.30 -31.00
N LEU A 517 3.65 13.08 -31.62
CA LEU A 517 2.63 13.80 -30.89
C LEU A 517 1.46 12.87 -30.64
N ALA A 518 1.06 12.80 -29.37
CA ALA A 518 -0.08 12.01 -28.90
C ALA A 518 -1.41 12.64 -29.39
N TYR A 519 -1.61 12.73 -30.71
CA TYR A 519 -2.69 13.50 -31.33
C TYR A 519 -4.08 13.05 -30.89
N ASP A 520 -4.27 11.74 -30.73
CA ASP A 520 -5.54 11.15 -30.28
C ASP A 520 -5.66 11.13 -28.74
N CYS A 521 -4.73 11.76 -28.02
CA CYS A 521 -4.61 11.71 -26.56
C CYS A 521 -4.62 13.10 -25.94
N CYS A 522 -5.35 13.24 -24.85
CA CYS A 522 -5.15 14.33 -23.90
C CYS A 522 -4.29 13.89 -22.72
N LEU A 523 -3.70 14.86 -22.02
CA LEU A 523 -3.05 14.68 -20.72
C LEU A 523 -3.90 15.37 -19.65
N MET A 524 -4.30 14.64 -18.61
CA MET A 524 -4.94 15.18 -17.41
C MET A 524 -3.97 15.11 -16.23
N ILE A 525 -3.71 16.24 -15.59
CA ILE A 525 -2.81 16.38 -14.44
C ILE A 525 -3.65 16.71 -13.21
N ALA A 526 -3.67 15.84 -12.22
CA ALA A 526 -4.36 16.14 -10.96
C ALA A 526 -3.54 17.14 -10.13
N CYS A 527 -4.15 18.25 -9.75
CA CYS A 527 -3.49 19.31 -8.98
C CYS A 527 -4.27 19.59 -7.69
N HIS A 528 -3.56 19.77 -6.58
CA HIS A 528 -4.15 20.26 -5.33
C HIS A 528 -3.11 21.07 -4.58
N LEU A 529 -3.28 22.40 -4.58
CA LEU A 529 -2.32 23.32 -3.97
C LEU A 529 -0.90 23.13 -4.55
N SER A 530 -0.81 22.91 -5.86
CA SER A 530 0.41 22.53 -6.58
C SER A 530 1.37 23.71 -6.78
N ALA A 531 0.95 24.94 -6.47
CA ALA A 531 1.77 26.15 -6.58
C ALA A 531 1.81 26.96 -5.26
N MET A 532 1.39 26.33 -4.16
CA MET A 532 1.26 26.94 -2.84
C MET A 532 2.60 27.47 -2.26
N THR A 533 3.69 26.75 -2.52
CA THR A 533 5.06 27.10 -2.10
C THR A 533 5.95 27.24 -3.33
N GLU A 534 7.12 27.88 -3.17
CA GLU A 534 8.06 28.07 -4.28
C GLU A 534 8.57 26.74 -4.83
N GLU A 535 8.93 25.80 -3.97
CA GLU A 535 9.34 24.44 -4.35
C GLU A 535 8.24 23.68 -5.12
N ARG A 536 6.99 23.80 -4.68
CA ARG A 536 5.85 23.18 -5.38
C ARG A 536 5.61 23.84 -6.74
N TYR A 537 5.68 25.17 -6.81
CA TYR A 537 5.60 25.93 -8.06
C TYR A 537 6.68 25.47 -9.07
N GLU A 538 7.94 25.32 -8.62
CA GLU A 538 9.03 24.82 -9.45
C GLU A 538 8.79 23.38 -9.92
N THR A 539 8.38 22.50 -9.00
CA THR A 539 8.05 21.10 -9.29
C THR A 539 6.94 21.01 -10.33
N PHE A 540 5.81 21.69 -10.10
CA PHE A 540 4.65 21.68 -10.99
C PHE A 540 4.97 22.28 -12.36
N THR A 541 5.64 23.44 -12.41
CA THR A 541 6.02 24.03 -13.71
C THR A 541 7.05 23.18 -14.45
N SER A 542 7.92 22.45 -13.76
CA SER A 542 8.80 21.45 -14.38
C SER A 542 8.01 20.29 -14.97
N THR A 543 6.99 19.79 -14.25
CA THR A 543 6.06 18.76 -14.77
C THR A 543 5.35 19.24 -16.03
N LEU A 544 4.83 20.47 -16.05
CA LEU A 544 4.19 21.05 -17.24
C LEU A 544 5.17 21.20 -18.42
N ARG A 545 6.40 21.67 -18.18
CA ARG A 545 7.43 21.77 -19.23
C ARG A 545 7.81 20.40 -19.78
N ALA A 546 7.87 19.37 -18.94
CA ALA A 546 8.11 18.00 -19.38
C ALA A 546 6.93 17.47 -20.22
N ALA A 547 5.69 17.78 -19.84
CA ALA A 547 4.50 17.43 -20.61
C ALA A 547 4.46 18.06 -22.00
N LEU A 548 4.92 19.31 -22.15
CA LEU A 548 5.00 20.01 -23.44
C LEU A 548 5.99 19.37 -24.42
N MET A 549 6.87 18.48 -23.96
CA MET A 549 7.74 17.69 -24.84
C MET A 549 7.01 16.54 -25.52
N VAL A 550 5.81 16.18 -25.04
CA VAL A 550 5.03 15.00 -25.50
C VAL A 550 3.67 15.40 -26.06
N PHE A 551 3.01 16.40 -25.47
CA PHE A 551 1.67 16.84 -25.83
C PHE A 551 1.68 18.28 -26.33
N PRO A 552 0.87 18.60 -27.37
CA PRO A 552 0.53 19.99 -27.66
C PRO A 552 -0.08 20.66 -26.41
N PRO A 553 0.13 21.96 -26.21
CA PRO A 553 -0.38 22.66 -25.01
C PRO A 553 -1.90 22.55 -24.87
N SER A 554 -2.65 22.65 -25.98
CA SER A 554 -4.12 22.50 -26.00
C SER A 554 -4.63 21.09 -25.67
N HIS A 555 -3.74 20.09 -25.60
CA HIS A 555 -4.08 18.72 -25.19
C HIS A 555 -3.86 18.49 -23.69
N ILE A 556 -3.28 19.46 -22.98
CA ILE A 556 -2.96 19.36 -21.55
C ILE A 556 -4.10 20.01 -20.75
N PHE A 557 -4.55 19.28 -19.72
CA PHE A 557 -5.60 19.67 -18.80
C PHE A 557 -5.06 19.64 -17.37
N VAL A 558 -5.03 20.80 -16.73
CA VAL A 558 -4.71 20.95 -15.31
C VAL A 558 -6.02 20.85 -14.54
N CYS A 559 -6.23 19.71 -13.88
CA CYS A 559 -7.42 19.39 -13.11
C CYS A 559 -7.23 19.79 -11.63
N ASP A 560 -7.26 21.08 -11.34
CA ASP A 560 -7.12 21.60 -9.97
C ASP A 560 -8.39 21.30 -9.17
N ASN A 561 -8.21 20.77 -7.97
CA ASN A 561 -9.32 20.36 -7.11
C ASN A 561 -9.16 20.91 -5.69
N GLY A 562 -10.14 21.69 -5.23
CA GLY A 562 -10.07 22.38 -3.93
C GLY A 562 -11.34 22.26 -3.11
N GLY A 563 -11.25 22.57 -1.81
CA GLY A 563 -12.38 22.50 -0.89
C GLY A 563 -13.32 23.73 -0.96
N THR A 564 -12.87 24.78 -1.64
CA THR A 564 -13.47 26.12 -1.71
C THR A 564 -14.16 26.36 -3.05
N SER A 565 -14.94 27.45 -3.14
CA SER A 565 -15.58 27.88 -4.38
C SER A 565 -14.62 28.54 -5.39
N HIS A 566 -13.37 28.78 -5.00
CA HIS A 566 -12.35 29.40 -5.86
C HIS A 566 -10.97 28.79 -5.57
N PRO A 567 -10.03 28.85 -6.54
CA PRO A 567 -8.65 28.43 -6.34
C PRO A 567 -8.01 29.06 -5.10
N GLU A 568 -7.31 28.26 -4.29
CA GLU A 568 -6.67 28.70 -3.04
C GLU A 568 -5.22 29.18 -3.26
N ASP A 569 -4.62 28.85 -4.41
CA ASP A 569 -3.23 29.17 -4.74
C ASP A 569 -3.06 29.65 -6.19
N GLU A 570 -1.81 29.79 -6.62
CA GLU A 570 -1.45 30.33 -7.92
C GLU A 570 -1.31 29.27 -9.03
N THR A 571 -1.96 28.10 -8.90
CA THR A 571 -1.84 27.00 -9.89
C THR A 571 -2.27 27.44 -11.30
N GLU A 572 -3.34 28.23 -11.43
CA GLU A 572 -3.77 28.82 -12.71
C GLU A 572 -2.69 29.72 -13.30
N TRP A 573 -2.13 30.60 -12.47
CA TRP A 573 -1.06 31.50 -12.88
C TRP A 573 0.18 30.73 -13.34
N ALA A 574 0.62 29.73 -12.57
CA ALA A 574 1.74 28.86 -12.92
C ALA A 574 1.52 28.18 -14.28
N THR A 575 0.30 27.72 -14.53
CA THR A 575 -0.11 27.10 -15.80
C THR A 575 0.04 28.09 -16.96
N GLN A 576 -0.54 29.28 -16.84
CA GLN A 576 -0.48 30.30 -17.89
C GLN A 576 0.95 30.80 -18.17
N GLN A 577 1.79 30.91 -17.13
CA GLN A 577 3.19 31.30 -17.29
C GLN A 577 4.01 30.27 -18.08
N VAL A 578 3.65 28.98 -17.98
CA VAL A 578 4.29 27.93 -18.78
C VAL A 578 3.80 27.99 -20.23
N HIS A 579 2.48 28.02 -20.44
CA HIS A 579 1.91 28.22 -21.78
C HIS A 579 0.43 28.64 -21.70
N PRO A 580 -0.02 29.68 -22.43
CA PRO A 580 -1.40 30.19 -22.35
C PRO A 580 -2.45 29.19 -22.87
N ASP A 581 -2.10 28.34 -23.85
CA ASP A 581 -3.04 27.37 -24.43
C ASP A 581 -3.25 26.09 -23.58
N ILE A 582 -2.61 25.97 -22.40
CA ILE A 582 -2.89 24.83 -21.50
C ILE A 582 -4.24 25.05 -20.83
N ASN A 583 -5.11 24.03 -20.85
CA ASN A 583 -6.45 24.12 -20.29
C ASN A 583 -6.40 23.98 -18.76
N TYR A 584 -6.55 25.10 -18.05
CA TYR A 584 -6.73 25.08 -16.60
C TYR A 584 -8.21 24.94 -16.23
N VAL A 585 -8.50 24.08 -15.23
CA VAL A 585 -9.85 23.82 -14.72
C VAL A 585 -9.83 23.73 -13.21
N TYR A 586 -10.72 24.48 -12.54
CA TYR A 586 -10.88 24.41 -11.09
C TYR A 586 -12.19 23.73 -10.69
N ILE A 587 -12.09 22.62 -9.95
CA ILE A 587 -13.21 21.83 -9.44
C ILE A 587 -13.38 22.12 -7.93
N PRO A 588 -14.55 22.61 -7.48
CA PRO A 588 -14.80 22.99 -6.08
C PRO A 588 -15.13 21.76 -5.21
N GLU A 589 -14.35 20.70 -5.39
CA GLU A 589 -14.36 19.49 -4.60
C GLU A 589 -12.98 18.84 -4.56
N GLY A 590 -12.31 18.90 -3.40
CA GLY A 590 -10.98 18.33 -3.16
C GLY A 590 -10.96 16.80 -3.23
N ASN A 591 -10.96 16.27 -4.45
CA ASN A 591 -10.87 14.87 -4.77
C ASN A 591 -10.32 14.64 -6.19
N LYS A 592 -9.08 14.13 -6.28
CA LYS A 592 -8.40 13.74 -7.53
C LYS A 592 -9.29 12.92 -8.49
N THR A 593 -9.89 11.84 -8.00
CA THR A 593 -10.72 10.94 -8.83
C THR A 593 -11.95 11.64 -9.40
N PHE A 594 -12.59 12.49 -8.60
CA PHE A 594 -13.75 13.27 -9.03
C PHE A 594 -13.36 14.34 -10.06
N ALA A 595 -12.21 15.01 -9.88
CA ALA A 595 -11.70 15.98 -10.82
C ALA A 595 -11.47 15.35 -12.20
N PHE A 596 -10.79 14.20 -12.26
CA PHE A 596 -10.62 13.45 -13.51
C PHE A 596 -11.95 13.02 -14.14
N TYR A 597 -12.91 12.57 -13.34
CA TYR A 597 -14.23 12.21 -13.83
C TYR A 597 -14.92 13.40 -14.51
N TRP A 598 -14.98 14.53 -13.80
CA TRP A 598 -15.69 15.70 -14.26
C TRP A 598 -15.06 16.28 -15.53
N VAL A 599 -13.73 16.37 -15.56
CA VAL A 599 -12.99 16.85 -16.74
C VAL A 599 -13.16 15.90 -17.93
N ASN A 600 -13.02 14.58 -17.73
CA ASN A 600 -13.15 13.60 -18.82
C ASN A 600 -14.57 13.55 -19.41
N LYS A 601 -15.60 13.57 -18.55
CA LYS A 601 -17.00 13.38 -18.96
C LYS A 601 -17.69 14.65 -19.43
N TYR A 602 -17.43 15.79 -18.80
CA TYR A 602 -18.15 17.03 -19.09
C TYR A 602 -17.27 18.05 -19.80
N TRP A 603 -16.09 18.35 -19.27
CA TRP A 603 -15.29 19.48 -19.75
C TRP A 603 -14.66 19.24 -21.12
N ILE A 604 -13.98 18.12 -21.31
CA ILE A 604 -13.33 17.81 -22.59
C ILE A 604 -14.36 17.71 -23.72
N PRO A 605 -15.49 16.97 -23.60
CA PRO A 605 -16.51 16.97 -24.65
C PRO A 605 -17.11 18.35 -24.89
N TYR A 606 -17.30 19.16 -23.85
CA TYR A 606 -17.80 20.53 -23.97
C TYR A 606 -16.86 21.42 -24.80
N LEU A 607 -15.55 21.38 -24.54
CA LEU A 607 -14.57 22.12 -25.31
C LEU A 607 -14.45 21.62 -26.75
N ALA A 608 -14.55 20.31 -26.98
CA ALA A 608 -14.53 19.72 -28.32
C ALA A 608 -15.75 20.14 -29.15
N GLN A 609 -16.94 20.16 -28.56
CA GLN A 609 -18.18 20.66 -29.20
C GLN A 609 -18.09 22.15 -29.56
N ASN A 610 -17.35 22.93 -28.79
CA ASN A 610 -17.07 24.34 -29.06
C ASN A 610 -15.87 24.56 -29.99
N GLY A 611 -15.30 23.50 -30.57
CA GLY A 611 -14.19 23.59 -31.52
C GLY A 611 -12.86 24.09 -30.92
N ARG A 612 -12.73 24.12 -29.58
CA ARG A 612 -11.51 24.60 -28.89
C ARG A 612 -10.39 23.57 -28.89
N ILE A 613 -10.76 22.30 -28.90
CA ILE A 613 -9.85 21.14 -28.87
C ILE A 613 -10.38 20.04 -29.79
N PRO A 614 -9.54 19.10 -30.25
CA PRO A 614 -10.03 17.91 -30.94
C PRO A 614 -10.75 16.96 -29.97
N ASP A 615 -11.56 16.05 -30.51
CA ASP A 615 -12.15 14.98 -29.70
C ASP A 615 -11.12 13.86 -29.47
N PHE A 616 -10.64 13.77 -28.24
CA PHE A 616 -9.63 12.79 -27.85
C PHE A 616 -10.24 11.41 -27.67
N LYS A 617 -9.54 10.37 -28.13
CA LYS A 617 -9.95 8.97 -27.86
C LYS A 617 -9.37 8.45 -26.54
N TYR A 618 -8.14 8.85 -26.23
CA TYR A 618 -7.41 8.37 -25.07
C TYR A 618 -7.08 9.52 -24.12
N SER A 619 -6.86 9.20 -22.85
CA SER A 619 -6.40 10.13 -21.85
C SER A 619 -5.24 9.55 -21.06
N VAL A 620 -4.14 10.30 -20.97
CA VAL A 620 -3.06 10.04 -20.03
C VAL A 620 -3.35 10.78 -18.75
N MET A 621 -3.25 10.09 -17.62
CA MET A 621 -3.48 10.66 -16.28
C MET A 621 -2.16 10.64 -15.52
N ILE A 622 -1.77 11.76 -14.94
CA ILE A 622 -0.59 11.88 -14.07
C ILE A 622 -0.87 12.68 -12.79
N ASP A 623 -0.01 12.47 -11.79
CA ASP A 623 0.13 13.39 -10.65
C ASP A 623 0.92 14.65 -11.04
N ASP A 624 0.82 15.70 -10.22
CA ASP A 624 1.48 17.00 -10.43
C ASP A 624 3.01 16.97 -10.25
N ASP A 625 3.53 15.89 -9.70
CA ASP A 625 4.95 15.64 -9.41
C ASP A 625 5.57 14.54 -10.29
N VAL A 626 4.96 14.26 -11.45
CA VAL A 626 5.39 13.21 -12.39
C VAL A 626 5.90 13.83 -13.70
N PRO A 627 7.21 14.10 -13.82
CA PRO A 627 7.77 14.61 -15.07
C PRO A 627 7.77 13.51 -16.13
N LEU A 628 7.02 13.72 -17.22
CA LEU A 628 6.99 12.77 -18.32
C LEU A 628 8.35 12.71 -19.04
N PRO A 629 8.83 11.50 -19.40
CA PRO A 629 10.02 11.39 -20.23
C PRO A 629 9.73 11.92 -21.63
N ALA A 630 10.66 12.69 -22.20
CA ALA A 630 10.49 13.28 -23.53
C ALA A 630 10.30 12.23 -24.65
N ASP A 631 10.72 10.99 -24.41
CA ASP A 631 10.56 9.84 -25.29
C ASP A 631 9.42 8.90 -24.86
N LEU A 632 8.40 9.41 -24.16
CA LEU A 632 7.23 8.62 -23.74
C LEU A 632 6.58 7.90 -24.93
N TYR A 633 6.78 6.59 -25.02
CA TYR A 633 6.18 5.77 -26.06
C TYR A 633 4.71 5.42 -25.75
N ILE A 634 3.78 5.90 -26.58
CA ILE A 634 2.37 5.50 -26.58
C ILE A 634 2.14 4.43 -27.66
N PRO A 635 1.62 3.23 -27.31
CA PRO A 635 1.49 2.11 -28.24
C PRO A 635 0.25 2.25 -29.16
N HIS A 636 0.18 3.32 -29.96
CA HIS A 636 -0.98 3.64 -30.81
C HIS A 636 -1.40 2.49 -31.75
N GLU A 637 -0.43 1.82 -32.38
CA GLU A 637 -0.72 0.70 -33.29
C GLU A 637 -1.41 -0.46 -32.56
N GLN A 638 -0.93 -0.81 -31.36
CA GLN A 638 -1.52 -1.88 -30.56
C GLN A 638 -2.92 -1.50 -30.06
N LEU A 639 -3.11 -0.24 -29.65
CA LEU A 639 -4.40 0.30 -29.21
C LEU A 639 -5.44 0.35 -30.35
N ARG A 640 -5.01 0.65 -31.59
CA ARG A 640 -5.87 0.62 -32.78
C ARG A 640 -6.18 -0.80 -33.23
N ALA A 641 -5.20 -1.70 -33.17
CA ALA A 641 -5.37 -3.10 -33.58
C ALA A 641 -6.26 -3.90 -32.63
N ASN A 642 -6.29 -3.54 -31.33
CA ASN A 642 -7.07 -4.26 -30.33
C ASN A 642 -7.96 -3.31 -29.50
N PRO A 643 -9.26 -3.20 -29.83
CA PRO A 643 -10.21 -2.32 -29.13
C PRO A 643 -10.54 -2.78 -27.71
N ASN A 644 -10.18 -4.01 -27.33
CA ASN A 644 -10.36 -4.52 -25.97
C ASN A 644 -9.32 -3.95 -24.99
N ILE A 645 -8.23 -3.33 -25.48
CA ILE A 645 -7.27 -2.65 -24.61
C ILE A 645 -7.89 -1.35 -24.13
N LYS A 646 -8.24 -1.30 -22.85
CA LYS A 646 -8.89 -0.14 -22.23
C LYS A 646 -7.93 0.72 -21.42
N ALA A 647 -6.80 0.17 -21.02
CA ALA A 647 -5.76 0.93 -20.34
C ALA A 647 -4.36 0.40 -20.59
N VAL A 648 -3.37 1.29 -20.42
CA VAL A 648 -1.94 0.99 -20.47
C VAL A 648 -1.30 1.41 -19.15
N HIS A 649 -0.64 0.44 -18.53
CA HIS A 649 0.23 0.63 -17.38
C HIS A 649 1.65 0.96 -17.86
N PHE A 650 2.26 1.99 -17.28
CA PHE A 650 3.67 2.32 -17.47
C PHE A 650 4.42 2.05 -16.17
N PRO A 651 5.52 1.26 -16.19
CA PRO A 651 6.40 1.14 -15.04
C PRO A 651 6.98 2.49 -14.60
N ILE A 652 7.22 2.62 -13.30
CA ILE A 652 7.75 3.84 -12.69
C ILE A 652 9.13 3.63 -12.08
N THR A 653 9.89 4.71 -11.94
CA THR A 653 11.19 4.77 -11.25
C THR A 653 11.18 5.92 -10.24
N ALA A 654 11.82 5.73 -9.09
CA ALA A 654 11.82 6.75 -8.03
C ALA A 654 12.98 7.74 -8.22
N THR A 655 12.68 9.04 -8.16
CA THR A 655 13.68 10.12 -8.23
C THR A 655 13.38 11.23 -7.22
N THR A 656 14.27 12.22 -7.13
CA THR A 656 14.09 13.46 -6.36
C THR A 656 14.07 14.67 -7.30
N PRO A 657 13.49 15.81 -6.88
CA PRO A 657 13.44 17.03 -7.69
C PRO A 657 14.81 17.54 -8.14
N ASP A 658 15.83 17.39 -7.29
CA ASP A 658 17.22 17.79 -7.58
C ASP A 658 18.00 16.77 -8.44
N GLY A 659 17.38 15.66 -8.79
CA GLY A 659 17.98 14.56 -9.56
C GLY A 659 19.04 13.75 -8.79
N LYS A 660 19.17 13.93 -7.47
CA LYS A 660 20.18 13.25 -6.63
C LYS A 660 19.51 12.38 -5.57
N PRO A 661 19.01 11.18 -5.94
CA PRO A 661 18.27 10.35 -5.03
C PRO A 661 19.14 9.86 -3.86
N GLY A 662 18.67 10.12 -2.64
CA GLY A 662 19.22 9.55 -1.41
C GLY A 662 18.96 8.03 -1.31
N MET A 663 19.53 7.39 -0.29
CA MET A 663 19.43 5.94 -0.13
C MET A 663 17.97 5.45 -0.04
N LEU A 664 17.11 6.19 0.69
CA LEU A 664 15.71 5.84 0.86
C LEU A 664 14.94 5.82 -0.48
N VAL A 665 15.25 6.76 -1.37
CA VAL A 665 14.62 6.85 -2.71
C VAL A 665 15.11 5.71 -3.59
N LYS A 666 16.40 5.37 -3.54
CA LYS A 666 16.94 4.21 -4.26
C LYS A 666 16.32 2.88 -3.83
N MET A 667 16.00 2.73 -2.54
CA MET A 667 15.32 1.51 -2.05
C MET A 667 13.90 1.40 -2.60
N GLN A 668 13.18 2.52 -2.66
CA GLN A 668 11.86 2.61 -3.27
C GLN A 668 11.93 2.33 -4.77
N ASP A 669 12.98 2.77 -5.46
CA ASP A 669 13.17 2.50 -6.88
C ASP A 669 13.27 0.99 -7.18
N VAL A 670 14.03 0.24 -6.38
CA VAL A 670 14.09 -1.23 -6.49
C VAL A 670 12.71 -1.85 -6.24
N GLU A 671 11.98 -1.39 -5.22
CA GLU A 671 10.63 -1.87 -4.94
C GLU A 671 9.66 -1.62 -6.10
N TYR A 672 9.67 -0.42 -6.67
CA TYR A 672 8.81 -0.03 -7.79
C TYR A 672 9.07 -0.89 -9.02
N LYS A 673 10.34 -1.10 -9.36
CA LYS A 673 10.74 -1.93 -10.51
C LYS A 673 10.39 -3.41 -10.29
N MET A 674 10.56 -3.95 -9.08
CA MET A 674 10.12 -5.32 -8.76
C MET A 674 8.60 -5.47 -8.83
N ALA A 675 7.83 -4.48 -8.34
CA ALA A 675 6.38 -4.46 -8.48
C ALA A 675 5.94 -4.42 -9.95
N ALA A 676 6.68 -3.70 -10.81
CA ALA A 676 6.43 -3.66 -12.24
C ALA A 676 6.60 -5.05 -12.90
N VAL A 677 7.52 -5.90 -12.42
CA VAL A 677 7.68 -7.29 -12.92
C VAL A 677 6.39 -8.10 -12.72
N HIS A 678 5.75 -7.99 -11.56
CA HIS A 678 4.47 -8.67 -11.34
C HIS A 678 3.37 -8.12 -12.27
N LYS A 679 3.28 -6.80 -12.45
CA LYS A 679 2.29 -6.21 -13.38
C LYS A 679 2.54 -6.62 -14.83
N LEU A 680 3.81 -6.72 -15.25
CA LEU A 680 4.23 -7.24 -16.55
C LEU A 680 3.81 -8.70 -16.74
N PHE A 681 4.03 -9.53 -15.71
CA PHE A 681 3.63 -10.92 -15.73
C PHE A 681 2.11 -11.06 -15.82
N GLN A 682 1.37 -10.33 -14.99
CA GLN A 682 -0.09 -10.28 -15.04
C GLN A 682 -0.59 -9.89 -16.44
N ALA A 683 -0.04 -8.82 -17.01
CA ALA A 683 -0.39 -8.34 -18.35
C ALA A 683 -0.08 -9.36 -19.46
N LYS A 684 1.04 -10.09 -19.34
CA LYS A 684 1.42 -11.13 -20.31
C LYS A 684 0.52 -12.37 -20.22
N MET A 685 0.08 -12.74 -19.03
CA MET A 685 -0.76 -13.91 -18.82
C MET A 685 -2.23 -13.65 -19.13
N ALA A 686 -2.74 -12.47 -18.82
CA ALA A 686 -4.10 -12.06 -19.17
C ALA A 686 -4.27 -10.53 -19.22
N ARG A 687 -4.05 -9.88 -18.08
CA ARG A 687 -4.13 -8.41 -17.90
C ARG A 687 -3.50 -8.01 -16.59
N SER A 688 -2.96 -6.80 -16.52
CA SER A 688 -2.59 -6.20 -15.24
C SER A 688 -3.84 -6.00 -14.37
N LEU A 689 -3.69 -6.17 -13.05
CA LEU A 689 -4.76 -5.86 -12.10
C LEU A 689 -5.12 -4.38 -12.16
N SER A 690 -4.11 -3.51 -12.21
CA SER A 690 -4.26 -2.04 -12.20
C SER A 690 -3.08 -1.33 -12.86
N CYS A 691 -3.28 -0.08 -13.25
CA CYS A 691 -2.19 0.85 -13.56
C CYS A 691 -1.52 1.35 -12.27
N HIS A 692 -0.46 2.16 -12.38
CA HIS A 692 0.07 2.90 -11.24
C HIS A 692 -0.70 4.21 -11.07
N GLY A 693 -0.92 4.65 -9.82
CA GLY A 693 -1.57 5.93 -9.53
C GLY A 693 -0.85 7.17 -10.06
N ALA A 694 0.48 7.08 -10.27
CA ALA A 694 1.33 8.16 -10.76
C ALA A 694 1.19 8.41 -12.27
N VAL A 695 0.99 7.36 -13.07
CA VAL A 695 0.84 7.47 -14.53
C VAL A 695 0.03 6.31 -15.10
N SER A 696 -0.93 6.64 -15.97
CA SER A 696 -1.68 5.64 -16.73
C SER A 696 -2.28 6.23 -18.00
N LEU A 697 -2.47 5.42 -19.03
CA LEU A 697 -3.26 5.79 -20.22
C LEU A 697 -4.55 4.99 -20.22
N TRP A 698 -5.66 5.64 -20.56
CA TRP A 698 -6.99 5.03 -20.64
C TRP A 698 -7.71 5.40 -21.93
N ASP A 699 -8.51 4.47 -22.45
CA ASP A 699 -9.62 4.77 -23.34
C ASP A 699 -10.66 5.61 -22.58
N ARG A 700 -11.06 6.77 -23.13
CA ARG A 700 -11.87 7.76 -22.39
C ARG A 700 -13.27 7.26 -22.04
N GLU A 701 -13.90 6.46 -22.91
CA GLU A 701 -15.21 5.85 -22.64
C GLU A 701 -15.09 4.84 -21.49
N ALA A 702 -14.10 3.95 -21.56
CA ALA A 702 -13.86 3.00 -20.47
C ALA A 702 -13.50 3.71 -19.15
N LEU A 703 -12.76 4.82 -19.21
CA LEU A 703 -12.43 5.64 -18.04
C LEU A 703 -13.67 6.26 -17.40
N ASP A 704 -14.60 6.81 -18.20
CA ASP A 704 -15.88 7.33 -17.71
C ASP A 704 -16.64 6.24 -16.94
N GLU A 705 -16.84 5.07 -17.54
CA GLU A 705 -17.54 3.95 -16.89
C GLU A 705 -16.86 3.47 -15.60
N VAL A 706 -15.53 3.45 -15.58
CA VAL A 706 -14.75 3.01 -14.40
C VAL A 706 -14.84 4.02 -13.27
N LEU A 707 -14.68 5.31 -13.57
CA LEU A 707 -14.79 6.40 -12.59
C LEU A 707 -16.24 6.56 -12.09
N TYR A 708 -17.22 6.33 -12.96
CA TYR A 708 -18.64 6.31 -12.61
C TYR A 708 -18.96 5.32 -11.47
N GLU A 709 -18.33 4.15 -11.46
CA GLU A 709 -18.49 3.15 -10.40
C GLU A 709 -17.57 3.39 -9.19
N HIS A 710 -16.67 4.37 -9.28
CA HIS A 710 -15.74 4.73 -8.22
C HIS A 710 -16.44 5.49 -7.09
N ASP A 711 -16.03 5.23 -5.86
CA ASP A 711 -16.63 5.77 -4.63
C ASP A 711 -15.87 6.99 -4.12
N THR A 712 -15.10 7.69 -4.97
CA THR A 712 -14.20 8.81 -4.62
C THR A 712 -13.32 8.62 -3.37
N VAL A 713 -13.08 7.39 -2.90
CA VAL A 713 -12.15 7.21 -1.79
C VAL A 713 -10.72 7.15 -2.31
N PHE A 714 -9.92 8.11 -1.86
CA PHE A 714 -8.54 8.32 -2.33
C PHE A 714 -7.63 7.10 -2.15
N ASN A 715 -7.64 6.39 -1.01
CA ASN A 715 -6.68 5.29 -0.83
C ASN A 715 -6.97 4.08 -1.73
N GLY A 716 -6.04 3.83 -2.67
CA GLY A 716 -6.07 2.74 -3.62
C GLY A 716 -7.03 2.96 -4.77
N GLU A 717 -7.12 4.19 -5.29
CA GLU A 717 -8.00 4.51 -6.41
C GLU A 717 -7.63 3.74 -7.67
N ASP A 718 -6.33 3.64 -7.96
CA ASP A 718 -5.77 2.92 -9.10
C ASP A 718 -6.14 1.43 -9.12
N MET A 719 -6.00 0.76 -7.97
CA MET A 719 -6.43 -0.62 -7.80
C MET A 719 -7.95 -0.75 -7.93
N TYR A 720 -8.72 0.20 -7.39
CA TYR A 720 -10.17 0.13 -7.48
C TYR A 720 -10.66 0.30 -8.92
N MET A 721 -10.05 1.20 -9.70
CA MET A 721 -10.29 1.34 -11.13
C MET A 721 -10.03 0.04 -11.89
N GLY A 722 -8.88 -0.59 -11.62
CA GLY A 722 -8.52 -1.89 -12.20
C GLY A 722 -9.50 -3.02 -11.86
N LEU A 723 -9.93 -3.09 -10.58
CA LEU A 723 -10.94 -4.04 -10.11
C LEU A 723 -12.31 -3.82 -10.74
N THR A 724 -12.74 -2.57 -10.93
CA THR A 724 -14.00 -2.23 -11.61
C THR A 724 -13.98 -2.74 -13.04
N LEU A 725 -12.88 -2.50 -13.77
CA LEU A 725 -12.73 -3.04 -15.12
C LEU A 725 -12.69 -4.58 -15.13
N LEU A 726 -12.03 -5.22 -14.15
CA LEU A 726 -12.00 -6.68 -14.02
C LEU A 726 -13.40 -7.27 -13.77
N ARG A 727 -14.25 -6.55 -13.03
CA ARG A 727 -15.61 -6.96 -12.65
C ARG A 727 -16.63 -6.87 -13.77
N LYS A 728 -16.31 -6.21 -14.88
CA LYS A 728 -17.13 -6.28 -16.10
C LYS A 728 -17.20 -7.70 -16.67
N ARG A 729 -16.16 -8.53 -16.41
CA ARG A 729 -16.05 -9.93 -16.88
C ARG A 729 -16.16 -10.06 -18.40
N ASP A 730 -15.74 -9.02 -19.12
CA ASP A 730 -15.62 -8.97 -20.56
C ASP A 730 -14.14 -9.11 -20.97
N GLU A 731 -13.84 -8.94 -22.25
CA GLU A 731 -12.48 -9.04 -22.78
C GLU A 731 -11.62 -7.79 -22.51
N SER A 732 -12.14 -6.80 -21.77
CA SER A 732 -11.43 -5.56 -21.48
C SER A 732 -10.13 -5.84 -20.73
N THR A 733 -9.01 -5.33 -21.26
CA THR A 733 -7.67 -5.61 -20.73
C THR A 733 -6.88 -4.35 -20.39
N ILE A 734 -5.97 -4.51 -19.43
CA ILE A 734 -4.93 -3.54 -19.07
C ILE A 734 -3.60 -4.16 -19.48
N ILE A 735 -2.93 -3.55 -20.45
CA ILE A 735 -1.60 -3.98 -20.89
C ILE A 735 -0.51 -3.23 -20.12
N SER A 736 0.73 -3.71 -20.20
CA SER A 736 1.90 -3.07 -19.60
C SER A 736 2.90 -2.68 -20.69
N CYS A 737 3.28 -1.40 -20.76
CA CYS A 737 4.25 -0.85 -21.70
C CYS A 737 5.57 -0.55 -20.97
N ALA A 738 6.42 -1.57 -20.81
CA ALA A 738 7.68 -1.46 -20.05
C ALA A 738 8.88 -0.96 -20.87
N GLN A 739 8.67 -0.64 -22.15
CA GLN A 739 9.67 0.00 -22.99
C GLN A 739 10.06 1.36 -22.39
N THR A 740 9.06 2.12 -21.95
CA THR A 740 9.22 3.38 -21.23
C THR A 740 9.16 3.14 -19.73
N ILE A 741 9.99 3.88 -18.98
CA ILE A 741 9.88 3.98 -17.52
C ILE A 741 9.66 5.46 -17.18
N VAL A 742 8.67 5.73 -16.32
CA VAL A 742 8.28 7.10 -15.99
C VAL A 742 8.84 7.46 -14.61
N PRO A 743 9.63 8.55 -14.49
CA PRO A 743 10.12 9.00 -13.19
C PRO A 743 8.99 9.64 -12.36
N THR A 744 9.02 9.40 -11.05
CA THR A 744 8.11 10.02 -10.07
C THR A 744 8.88 10.41 -8.82
N TYR A 745 8.50 11.53 -8.20
CA TYR A 745 9.12 11.95 -6.94
C TYR A 745 8.65 11.05 -5.79
N ALA A 746 9.62 10.44 -5.11
CA ALA A 746 9.35 9.58 -3.97
C ALA A 746 9.75 10.28 -2.65
N PRO A 747 9.10 9.94 -1.53
CA PRO A 747 9.50 10.43 -0.22
C PRO A 747 11.00 10.21 0.05
N ASP A 748 11.70 11.30 0.32
CA ASP A 748 13.15 11.34 0.56
C ASP A 748 13.49 11.21 2.06
N THR A 749 12.51 11.46 2.94
CA THR A 749 12.64 11.33 4.39
C THR A 749 11.76 10.23 4.96
N TRP A 750 12.26 9.56 6.00
CA TRP A 750 11.58 8.44 6.63
C TRP A 750 10.19 8.78 7.21
N PRO A 751 9.97 9.92 7.91
CA PRO A 751 8.63 10.26 8.43
C PRO A 751 7.58 10.46 7.33
N VAL A 752 7.97 11.04 6.19
CA VAL A 752 7.06 11.25 5.04
C VAL A 752 6.73 9.89 4.40
N LEU A 753 7.72 9.03 4.21
CA LEU A 753 7.51 7.64 3.77
C LEU A 753 6.60 6.87 4.72
N PHE A 754 6.85 6.96 6.03
CA PHE A 754 6.05 6.30 7.06
C PHE A 754 4.58 6.74 6.97
N ARG A 755 4.34 8.05 6.82
CA ARG A 755 2.98 8.57 6.63
C ARG A 755 2.35 8.05 5.35
N GLN A 756 3.07 8.03 4.23
CA GLN A 756 2.57 7.52 2.95
C GLN A 756 2.16 6.04 3.05
N ARG A 757 2.98 5.21 3.70
CA ARG A 757 2.73 3.78 3.89
C ARG A 757 1.54 3.52 4.82
N VAL A 758 1.58 4.12 6.01
CA VAL A 758 0.57 3.89 7.06
C VAL A 758 -0.79 4.49 6.73
N LYS A 759 -0.84 5.64 6.05
CA LYS A 759 -2.11 6.30 5.68
C LYS A 759 -2.56 6.06 4.24
N SER A 760 -1.78 5.37 3.40
CA SER A 760 -2.15 5.14 1.99
C SER A 760 -1.92 3.72 1.50
N TRP A 761 -0.67 3.32 1.25
CA TRP A 761 -0.38 2.08 0.50
C TRP A 761 -0.75 0.83 1.30
N ASP A 762 -0.12 0.61 2.45
CA ASP A 762 -0.39 -0.58 3.29
C ASP A 762 -1.80 -0.56 3.88
N LEU A 763 -2.33 0.64 4.14
CA LEU A 763 -3.73 0.82 4.57
C LEU A 763 -4.73 0.30 3.52
N THR A 764 -4.40 0.45 2.23
CA THR A 764 -5.27 0.03 1.14
C THR A 764 -5.49 -1.48 1.14
N SER A 765 -4.45 -2.29 1.35
CA SER A 765 -4.59 -3.75 1.44
C SER A 765 -5.59 -4.14 2.53
N HIS A 766 -5.42 -3.60 3.75
CA HIS A 766 -6.32 -3.88 4.89
C HIS A 766 -7.77 -3.45 4.63
N LYS A 767 -7.96 -2.25 4.08
CA LYS A 767 -9.28 -1.73 3.71
C LYS A 767 -10.01 -2.59 2.68
N LYS A 768 -9.27 -3.22 1.77
CA LYS A 768 -9.81 -3.96 0.62
C LYS A 768 -9.89 -5.47 0.86
N THR A 769 -9.64 -5.95 2.09
CA THR A 769 -9.78 -7.37 2.50
C THR A 769 -11.04 -8.04 1.95
N PHE A 770 -12.23 -7.46 2.15
CA PHE A 770 -13.48 -8.05 1.67
C PHE A 770 -13.61 -8.05 0.13
N THR A 771 -12.92 -7.12 -0.55
CA THR A 771 -12.85 -7.13 -2.02
C THR A 771 -12.02 -8.31 -2.49
N TYR A 772 -10.85 -8.55 -1.90
CA TYR A 772 -10.03 -9.72 -2.24
C TYR A 772 -10.77 -11.03 -1.95
N LEU A 773 -11.38 -11.14 -0.77
CA LEU A 773 -12.17 -12.31 -0.38
C LEU A 773 -13.28 -12.59 -1.40
N TRP A 774 -14.02 -11.55 -1.79
CA TRP A 774 -15.07 -11.67 -2.79
C TRP A 774 -14.54 -12.15 -4.14
N GLU A 775 -13.43 -11.60 -4.65
CA GLU A 775 -12.86 -12.03 -5.93
C GLU A 775 -12.35 -13.49 -5.90
N VAL A 776 -11.87 -13.95 -4.75
CA VAL A 776 -11.43 -15.35 -4.55
C VAL A 776 -12.62 -16.31 -4.58
N ILE A 777 -13.71 -16.01 -3.85
CA ILE A 777 -14.83 -16.94 -3.69
C ILE A 777 -15.93 -16.82 -4.76
N ASN A 778 -16.02 -15.70 -5.47
CA ASN A 778 -17.13 -15.43 -6.38
C ASN A 778 -17.16 -16.46 -7.54
N PRO A 779 -18.26 -17.22 -7.71
CA PRO A 779 -18.38 -18.23 -8.77
C PRO A 779 -18.14 -17.67 -10.17
N ARG A 780 -18.60 -16.45 -10.47
CA ARG A 780 -18.39 -15.81 -11.78
C ARG A 780 -16.91 -15.56 -12.10
N SER A 781 -16.09 -15.40 -11.06
CA SER A 781 -14.63 -15.22 -11.17
C SER A 781 -13.93 -16.51 -11.65
N PHE A 782 -14.53 -17.69 -11.44
CA PHE A 782 -13.98 -18.97 -11.91
C PHE A 782 -14.22 -19.24 -13.40
N CYS A 783 -15.21 -18.58 -13.99
CA CYS A 783 -15.51 -18.71 -15.42
C CYS A 783 -14.82 -17.66 -16.29
N HIS A 784 -13.91 -16.86 -15.72
CA HIS A 784 -13.26 -15.75 -16.40
C HIS A 784 -11.73 -15.90 -16.30
N GLY A 785 -11.07 -16.13 -17.44
CA GLY A 785 -9.64 -16.48 -17.50
C GLY A 785 -8.73 -15.47 -16.79
N ALA A 786 -8.94 -14.17 -17.03
CA ALA A 786 -8.16 -13.13 -16.36
C ALA A 786 -8.35 -13.12 -14.83
N SER A 787 -9.56 -13.41 -14.35
CA SER A 787 -9.80 -13.53 -12.92
C SER A 787 -9.09 -14.74 -12.32
N LEU A 788 -9.06 -15.88 -13.03
CA LEU A 788 -8.32 -17.07 -12.59
C LEU A 788 -6.81 -16.79 -12.44
N VAL A 789 -6.21 -16.09 -13.41
CA VAL A 789 -4.78 -15.70 -13.37
C VAL A 789 -4.48 -14.78 -12.18
N LEU A 790 -5.40 -13.90 -11.80
CA LEU A 790 -5.21 -12.95 -10.71
C LEU A 790 -5.57 -13.51 -9.32
N LYS A 791 -6.31 -14.62 -9.22
CA LYS A 791 -6.68 -15.24 -7.94
C LYS A 791 -5.50 -15.52 -7.01
N PRO A 792 -4.35 -16.05 -7.46
CA PRO A 792 -3.17 -16.24 -6.61
C PRO A 792 -2.70 -14.94 -5.94
N TYR A 793 -2.76 -13.80 -6.63
CA TYR A 793 -2.42 -12.50 -6.06
C TYR A 793 -3.42 -12.05 -4.99
N PHE A 794 -4.72 -12.24 -5.24
CA PHE A 794 -5.74 -11.96 -4.21
C PHE A 794 -5.61 -12.87 -3.00
N LEU A 795 -5.26 -14.14 -3.21
CA LEU A 795 -5.03 -15.09 -2.13
C LEU A 795 -3.78 -14.71 -1.32
N GLN A 796 -2.68 -14.36 -1.98
CA GLN A 796 -1.45 -13.89 -1.34
C GLN A 796 -1.72 -12.64 -0.49
N GLU A 797 -2.44 -11.64 -1.00
CA GLU A 797 -2.82 -10.46 -0.19
C GLU A 797 -3.70 -10.84 1.02
N LEU A 798 -4.65 -11.76 0.87
CA LEU A 798 -5.48 -12.24 1.99
C LEU A 798 -4.65 -12.97 3.06
N LEU A 799 -3.72 -13.83 2.64
CA LEU A 799 -2.81 -14.54 3.54
C LEU A 799 -1.90 -13.56 4.28
N CYS A 800 -1.32 -12.58 3.57
CA CYS A 800 -0.53 -11.51 4.16
C CYS A 800 -1.32 -10.69 5.18
N ILE A 801 -2.58 -10.31 4.88
CA ILE A 801 -3.44 -9.58 5.82
C ILE A 801 -3.74 -10.45 7.06
N LEU A 802 -4.07 -11.73 6.86
CA LEU A 802 -4.31 -12.65 7.97
C LEU A 802 -3.06 -12.79 8.85
N LEU A 803 -1.89 -12.89 8.24
CA LEU A 803 -0.61 -12.93 8.95
C LEU A 803 -0.30 -11.61 9.64
N ASP A 804 -0.65 -10.44 9.11
CA ASP A 804 -0.43 -9.17 9.81
C ASP A 804 -1.13 -9.11 11.17
N TRP A 805 -2.32 -9.71 11.30
CA TRP A 805 -3.02 -9.85 12.58
C TRP A 805 -2.29 -10.77 13.56
N LEU A 806 -1.53 -11.76 13.06
CA LEU A 806 -0.83 -12.76 13.86
C LEU A 806 0.63 -12.40 14.15
N ARG A 807 1.31 -11.72 13.22
CA ARG A 807 2.77 -11.49 13.19
C ARG A 807 3.30 -10.85 14.45
N ALA A 808 2.63 -9.82 14.97
CA ALA A 808 3.07 -9.16 16.20
C ALA A 808 3.06 -10.12 17.40
N PHE A 809 2.03 -10.96 17.52
CA PHE A 809 1.92 -11.98 18.58
C PHE A 809 2.92 -13.11 18.39
N LEU A 810 3.14 -13.55 17.14
CA LEU A 810 4.09 -14.61 16.79
C LEU A 810 5.54 -14.20 17.03
N LEU A 811 5.94 -13.02 16.55
CA LEU A 811 7.32 -12.53 16.69
C LEU A 811 7.68 -12.31 18.16
N CYS A 812 6.76 -11.77 18.96
CA CYS A 812 6.95 -11.64 20.40
C CYS A 812 7.01 -13.02 21.08
N GLY A 813 6.10 -13.93 20.75
CA GLY A 813 6.12 -15.29 21.26
C GLY A 813 7.44 -16.02 20.97
N LEU A 814 7.93 -15.92 19.73
CA LEU A 814 9.22 -16.48 19.31
C LEU A 814 10.40 -15.81 20.02
N LEU A 815 10.40 -14.48 20.16
CA LEU A 815 11.49 -13.78 20.85
C LEU A 815 11.73 -14.29 22.29
N PHE A 816 10.66 -14.64 23.01
CA PHE A 816 10.79 -15.13 24.39
C PHE A 816 10.97 -16.64 24.51
N ARG A 817 10.42 -17.41 23.56
CA ARG A 817 10.47 -18.88 23.61
C ARG A 817 11.66 -19.46 22.87
N ASP A 818 12.05 -18.85 21.75
CA ASP A 818 13.08 -19.32 20.82
C ASP A 818 13.66 -18.15 20.00
N TRP A 819 14.47 -17.32 20.67
CA TRP A 819 15.12 -16.16 20.03
C TRP A 819 16.14 -16.57 18.95
N LEU A 820 16.73 -17.77 19.06
CA LEU A 820 17.64 -18.32 18.06
C LEU A 820 16.88 -18.70 16.78
N GLY A 821 15.75 -19.40 16.90
CA GLY A 821 14.85 -19.69 15.79
C GLY A 821 14.34 -18.42 15.11
N LEU A 822 14.05 -17.35 15.87
CA LEU A 822 13.71 -16.04 15.32
C LEU A 822 14.85 -15.44 14.47
N ILE A 823 16.09 -15.51 14.94
CA ILE A 823 17.25 -15.05 14.17
C ILE A 823 17.43 -15.90 12.91
N LEU A 824 17.35 -17.22 13.02
CA LEU A 824 17.48 -18.13 11.87
C LEU A 824 16.40 -17.86 10.82
N MET A 825 15.14 -17.73 11.23
CA MET A 825 14.03 -17.38 10.35
C MET A 825 14.27 -16.04 9.64
N THR A 826 14.71 -15.03 10.39
CA THR A 826 15.05 -13.71 9.83
C THR A 826 16.17 -13.83 8.78
N LEU A 827 17.20 -14.61 9.05
CA LEU A 827 18.30 -14.87 8.10
C LEU A 827 17.82 -15.59 6.85
N VAL A 828 16.96 -16.61 6.98
CA VAL A 828 16.40 -17.36 5.84
C VAL A 828 15.54 -16.45 4.96
N PHE A 829 14.63 -15.66 5.53
CA PHE A 829 13.83 -14.72 4.75
C PHE A 829 14.67 -13.63 4.09
N THR A 830 15.69 -13.14 4.78
CA THR A 830 16.61 -12.14 4.21
C THR A 830 17.41 -12.76 3.05
N ALA A 831 17.89 -14.00 3.19
CA ALA A 831 18.59 -14.72 2.13
C ALA A 831 17.69 -14.96 0.91
N LEU A 832 16.43 -15.33 1.14
CA LEU A 832 15.43 -15.47 0.07
C LEU A 832 15.22 -14.15 -0.69
N LEU A 833 15.11 -13.03 0.02
CA LEU A 833 15.01 -11.70 -0.61
C LEU A 833 16.26 -11.37 -1.44
N TYR A 834 17.46 -11.66 -0.94
CA TYR A 834 18.69 -11.50 -1.73
C TYR A 834 18.66 -12.32 -3.03
N VAL A 835 18.17 -13.57 -2.97
CA VAL A 835 18.01 -14.41 -4.18
C VAL A 835 17.02 -13.78 -5.15
N GLN A 836 15.88 -13.27 -4.67
CA GLN A 836 14.89 -12.60 -5.52
C GLN A 836 15.48 -11.37 -6.22
N VAL A 837 16.15 -10.48 -5.48
CA VAL A 837 16.79 -9.28 -6.06
C VAL A 837 17.89 -9.68 -7.04
N PHE A 838 18.69 -10.70 -6.72
CA PHE A 838 19.74 -11.18 -7.61
C PHE A 838 19.16 -11.68 -8.95
N ILE A 839 18.08 -12.46 -8.89
CA ILE A 839 17.40 -12.95 -10.09
C ILE A 839 16.85 -11.79 -10.91
N PHE A 840 16.23 -10.82 -10.25
CA PHE A 840 15.71 -9.62 -10.90
C PHE A 840 16.78 -8.84 -11.66
N GLU A 841 17.89 -8.51 -10.99
CA GLU A 841 18.99 -7.73 -11.55
C GLU A 841 19.71 -8.43 -12.69
N VAL A 842 19.96 -9.74 -12.55
CA VAL A 842 20.78 -10.51 -13.50
C VAL A 842 19.96 -11.05 -14.66
N PHE A 843 18.76 -11.57 -14.41
CA PHE A 843 17.95 -12.25 -15.44
C PHE A 843 16.89 -11.34 -16.05
N VAL A 844 16.10 -10.65 -15.23
CA VAL A 844 14.99 -9.82 -15.73
C VAL A 844 15.53 -8.55 -16.41
N LEU A 845 16.50 -7.88 -15.77
CA LEU A 845 17.16 -6.67 -16.28
C LEU A 845 18.42 -6.98 -17.13
N ARG A 846 18.51 -8.18 -17.72
CA ARG A 846 19.68 -8.57 -18.53
C ARG A 846 19.97 -7.65 -19.71
N ASP A 847 18.92 -7.11 -20.34
CA ASP A 847 19.00 -6.26 -21.54
C ASP A 847 18.85 -4.76 -21.21
N ARG A 848 18.66 -4.40 -19.93
CA ARG A 848 18.42 -3.04 -19.44
C ARG A 848 19.35 -2.71 -18.28
N HIS A 849 20.64 -2.68 -18.58
CA HIS A 849 21.69 -2.35 -17.60
C HIS A 849 21.52 -0.96 -16.98
N ASP A 850 20.87 -0.04 -17.70
CA ASP A 850 20.50 1.31 -17.25
C ASP A 850 19.53 1.31 -16.05
N LEU A 851 18.76 0.24 -15.86
CA LEU A 851 17.78 0.13 -14.79
C LEU A 851 18.30 -0.59 -13.54
N ARG A 852 19.52 -1.14 -13.59
CA ARG A 852 20.06 -1.94 -12.49
C ARG A 852 20.43 -1.10 -11.28
N SER A 853 20.25 -1.68 -10.10
CA SER A 853 20.63 -1.03 -8.85
C SER A 853 22.14 -1.10 -8.59
N GLY A 854 22.64 -0.19 -7.73
CA GLY A 854 24.02 -0.21 -7.27
C GLY A 854 24.27 -1.33 -6.26
N VAL A 855 25.55 -1.64 -6.01
CA VAL A 855 25.94 -2.71 -5.05
C VAL A 855 25.43 -2.42 -3.63
N ILE A 856 25.49 -1.16 -3.20
CA ILE A 856 24.99 -0.76 -1.88
C ILE A 856 23.46 -0.93 -1.82
N ASP A 857 22.78 -0.63 -2.92
CA ASP A 857 21.33 -0.72 -3.01
C ASP A 857 20.87 -2.18 -2.85
N PHE A 858 21.55 -3.10 -3.53
CA PHE A 858 21.37 -4.54 -3.41
C PHE A 858 21.52 -5.03 -1.96
N ILE A 859 22.55 -4.54 -1.23
CA ILE A 859 22.81 -4.94 0.17
C ILE A 859 21.73 -4.42 1.11
N LEU A 860 21.27 -3.18 0.92
CA LEU A 860 20.36 -2.53 1.85
C LEU A 860 18.88 -2.87 1.61
N PHE A 861 18.51 -3.28 0.38
CA PHE A 861 17.11 -3.51 0.02
C PHE A 861 16.38 -4.53 0.90
N PRO A 862 16.93 -5.72 1.23
CA PRO A 862 16.24 -6.66 2.12
C PRO A 862 15.96 -6.07 3.51
N TRP A 863 16.87 -5.25 4.04
CA TRP A 863 16.68 -4.57 5.34
C TRP A 863 15.61 -3.48 5.27
N TYR A 864 15.56 -2.75 4.16
CA TYR A 864 14.45 -1.84 3.85
C TYR A 864 13.12 -2.59 3.78
N ARG A 865 13.08 -3.77 3.16
CA ARG A 865 11.86 -4.58 3.05
C ARG A 865 11.41 -5.15 4.41
N LEU A 866 12.33 -5.49 5.31
CA LEU A 866 11.99 -5.90 6.67
C LEU A 866 11.29 -4.78 7.45
N GLN A 867 11.61 -3.51 7.18
CA GLN A 867 10.91 -2.38 7.77
C GLN A 867 9.43 -2.29 7.36
N SER A 868 9.05 -2.85 6.21
CA SER A 868 7.65 -2.90 5.78
C SER A 868 6.75 -3.63 6.79
N LEU A 869 7.29 -4.55 7.60
CA LEU A 869 6.54 -5.19 8.70
C LEU A 869 6.01 -4.15 9.71
N LEU A 870 6.84 -3.17 10.06
CA LEU A 870 6.43 -2.07 10.94
C LEU A 870 5.32 -1.24 10.30
N PHE A 871 5.48 -0.88 9.01
CA PHE A 871 4.48 -0.10 8.29
C PHE A 871 3.13 -0.83 8.23
N ARG A 872 3.13 -2.14 7.98
CA ARG A 872 1.90 -2.95 7.90
C ARG A 872 1.18 -3.06 9.25
N ILE A 873 1.91 -3.22 10.36
CA ILE A 873 1.31 -3.21 11.71
C ILE A 873 0.70 -1.84 12.03
N CYS A 874 1.41 -0.75 11.72
CA CYS A 874 0.87 0.59 11.92
C CYS A 874 -0.34 0.87 11.00
N ALA A 875 -0.31 0.42 9.75
CA ALA A 875 -1.42 0.53 8.81
C ALA A 875 -2.65 -0.26 9.28
N LEU A 876 -2.46 -1.43 9.90
CA LEU A 876 -3.51 -2.20 10.53
C LEU A 876 -4.18 -1.42 11.66
N CYS A 877 -3.41 -0.83 12.56
CA CYS A 877 -3.92 0.04 13.63
C CYS A 877 -4.63 1.28 13.07
N GLN A 878 -4.07 1.92 12.05
CA GLN A 878 -4.69 3.05 11.35
C GLN A 878 -6.02 2.63 10.71
N ASN A 879 -6.09 1.42 10.14
CA ASN A 879 -7.33 0.89 9.58
C ASN A 879 -8.40 0.71 10.67
N LEU A 880 -8.01 0.09 11.78
CA LEU A 880 -8.91 -0.23 12.89
C LEU A 880 -9.43 1.03 13.61
N LEU A 881 -8.53 1.93 13.99
CA LEU A 881 -8.83 3.04 14.92
C LEU A 881 -9.24 4.33 14.22
N VAL A 882 -9.00 4.45 12.91
CA VAL A 882 -9.27 5.68 12.17
C VAL A 882 -10.11 5.38 10.95
N TYR A 883 -9.58 4.61 10.00
CA TYR A 883 -10.18 4.51 8.67
C TYR A 883 -11.51 3.76 8.66
N SER A 884 -11.65 2.67 9.43
CA SER A 884 -12.91 1.90 9.52
C SER A 884 -14.08 2.73 10.07
N HIS A 885 -13.76 3.83 10.77
CA HIS A 885 -14.75 4.80 11.26
C HIS A 885 -14.98 5.98 10.29
N GLN A 886 -14.14 6.13 9.27
CA GLN A 886 -14.28 7.17 8.25
C GLN A 886 -15.40 6.83 7.25
N ARG A 887 -15.91 7.88 6.59
CA ARG A 887 -17.01 7.78 5.64
C ARG A 887 -16.57 6.97 4.42
N LYS A 888 -17.33 5.92 4.07
CA LYS A 888 -17.36 5.47 2.68
C LYS A 888 -18.08 6.54 1.87
N ASN A 889 -17.41 7.11 0.90
CA ASN A 889 -18.00 8.07 -0.01
C ASN A 889 -19.00 7.35 -0.94
N VAL A 890 -19.89 8.12 -1.55
CA VAL A 890 -20.93 7.59 -2.45
C VAL A 890 -20.34 7.45 -3.85
N LYS A 891 -20.69 6.37 -4.56
CA LYS A 891 -20.30 6.18 -5.96
C LYS A 891 -20.69 7.38 -6.82
N ILE A 892 -19.80 7.82 -7.71
CA ILE A 892 -20.03 8.94 -8.62
C ILE A 892 -21.33 8.74 -9.42
N GLY A 893 -21.60 7.54 -9.93
CA GLY A 893 -22.80 7.26 -10.70
C GLY A 893 -24.11 7.29 -9.90
N VAL A 894 -24.03 7.15 -8.58
CA VAL A 894 -25.18 7.38 -7.68
C VAL A 894 -25.34 8.88 -7.42
N ARG A 895 -24.22 9.59 -7.27
CA ARG A 895 -24.19 11.05 -7.13
C ARG A 895 -24.84 11.73 -8.33
N GLU A 896 -24.49 11.32 -9.54
CA GLU A 896 -25.07 11.86 -10.76
C GLU A 896 -26.53 11.45 -10.95
N ARG A 897 -26.89 10.16 -10.95
CA ARG A 897 -28.25 9.71 -11.31
C ARG A 897 -29.32 9.89 -10.24
N LYS A 898 -28.95 9.92 -8.96
CA LYS A 898 -29.92 9.86 -7.85
C LYS A 898 -29.84 11.06 -6.91
N ILE A 899 -28.68 11.65 -6.76
CA ILE A 899 -28.46 12.76 -5.82
C ILE A 899 -28.43 14.09 -6.58
N HIS A 900 -27.96 14.10 -7.83
CA HIS A 900 -27.75 15.26 -8.67
C HIS A 900 -26.85 16.31 -7.97
N ASP A 901 -25.75 15.87 -7.35
CA ASP A 901 -24.77 16.73 -6.65
C ASP A 901 -23.41 16.86 -7.38
N ILE A 902 -23.44 16.75 -8.71
CA ILE A 902 -22.30 17.02 -9.61
C ILE A 902 -22.30 18.52 -9.95
N PRO A 903 -21.13 19.22 -9.90
CA PRO A 903 -21.05 20.61 -10.33
C PRO A 903 -21.52 20.77 -11.79
N PRO A 904 -22.34 21.78 -12.11
CA PRO A 904 -22.79 22.01 -13.48
C PRO A 904 -21.63 22.48 -14.37
N THR A 905 -21.68 22.15 -15.66
CA THR A 905 -20.73 22.66 -16.66
C THR A 905 -20.94 24.16 -16.86
N PRO A 906 -19.87 24.99 -16.80
CA PRO A 906 -19.95 26.40 -17.13
C PRO A 906 -20.59 26.66 -18.50
N PRO A 907 -21.34 27.77 -18.69
CA PRO A 907 -22.02 28.06 -19.95
C PRO A 907 -21.10 28.59 -21.07
N HIS A 908 -19.81 28.78 -20.79
CA HIS A 908 -18.81 29.26 -21.74
C HIS A 908 -17.43 28.59 -21.53
N PRO A 909 -16.59 28.39 -22.58
CA PRO A 909 -15.23 27.87 -22.46
C PRO A 909 -14.25 28.77 -21.71
N ASP A 910 -14.34 30.09 -21.92
CA ASP A 910 -13.53 31.07 -21.19
C ASP A 910 -14.20 31.37 -19.84
N VAL A 911 -13.64 30.84 -18.76
CA VAL A 911 -14.25 30.84 -17.41
C VAL A 911 -13.39 31.64 -16.44
N ASP A 912 -14.01 32.53 -15.66
CA ASP A 912 -13.37 33.08 -14.45
C ASP A 912 -13.52 32.07 -13.30
N TRP A 913 -12.50 31.21 -13.14
CA TRP A 913 -12.49 30.15 -12.13
C TRP A 913 -12.56 30.67 -10.69
N PHE A 914 -12.28 31.95 -10.44
CA PHE A 914 -12.37 32.54 -9.12
C PHE A 914 -13.78 32.96 -8.70
N THR A 915 -14.72 33.05 -9.64
CA THR A 915 -16.09 33.52 -9.35
C THR A 915 -17.16 32.57 -9.85
N VAL A 916 -16.85 31.68 -10.80
CA VAL A 916 -17.82 30.78 -11.45
C VAL A 916 -18.67 29.95 -10.48
N TRP A 917 -18.13 29.56 -9.32
CA TRP A 917 -18.85 28.73 -8.34
C TRP A 917 -19.52 29.54 -7.20
N GLU A 918 -19.37 30.86 -7.18
CA GLU A 918 -19.96 31.76 -6.18
C GLU A 918 -21.44 32.00 -6.47
N ASN A 919 -22.24 32.25 -5.43
CA ASN A 919 -23.64 32.62 -5.60
C ASN A 919 -23.95 33.80 -4.68
N ASP A 920 -24.12 34.98 -5.25
CA ASP A 920 -24.18 36.28 -4.56
C ASP A 920 -25.21 36.32 -3.39
N GLU A 921 -26.29 35.54 -3.48
CA GLU A 921 -27.38 35.55 -2.50
C GLU A 921 -27.18 34.63 -1.27
N GLN A 922 -26.34 33.59 -1.35
CA GLN A 922 -26.13 32.64 -0.24
C GLN A 922 -24.86 32.90 0.55
N ASP A 923 -23.78 33.32 -0.11
CA ASP A 923 -22.47 33.47 0.54
C ASP A 923 -22.39 34.74 1.42
N THR A 924 -23.24 35.74 1.18
CA THR A 924 -23.43 36.91 2.07
C THR A 924 -24.18 36.64 3.36
N ARG A 925 -24.90 35.51 3.49
CA ARG A 925 -25.54 35.09 4.75
C ARG A 925 -24.68 34.16 5.62
N ALA A 926 -23.56 33.68 5.08
CA ALA A 926 -22.65 32.73 5.73
C ALA A 926 -21.31 33.36 6.17
N GLN A 927 -21.00 34.58 5.71
CA GLN A 927 -20.02 35.49 6.32
C GLN A 927 -20.68 36.25 7.47
#